data_AF-A0A433B932-F1
#
_entry.id   AF-A0A433B932-F1
#
_cell.length_a   1.000
_cell.length_b   1.000
_cell.length_c   1.000
_cell.angle_alpha   90.00
_cell.angle_beta   90.00
_cell.angle_gamma   90.00
#
_symmetry.space_group_name_H-M   'P 1'
#
loop_
_entity.id
_entity.type
_entity.pdbx_description
1 polymer ?
#
loop_
_entity_poly.entity_id
_entity_poly.type
_entity_poly.pdbx_seq_one_letter_code
_entity_poly.pdbx_strand_id
1 'polypeptide(L)'
;MENMEETLQQKETRLGELEGQLEAKTQMASKAEQMYEEDVLQLEEQLALMKERNSELFVANHNATADIAHLRDEVTHYASTTDELEGRYRQEASRRASLEKSLKEEKDERAKEKDARAKEQDERVKERDAVEKERSRLIMEKDAADKDRGRLLMERDAAEKERVRLMMEKDVAEKEKMRLLMERDALAREKDKLELEKTRLKLEAEEDGRKWEELVKELELVGVTLGEILKIARLTSSIGDRDSTMDYLKQQINVQNDKAREIVDQYMEKLDAARKQTELEEDRERVGGTRQAGGEVQKECESQVHVPDKSLFNASQEMEQRIQERDFAREEIDKLKREVIERRADISQAKENLERWGAQNKKLSEQIKEVSDAKGHLEEMLLSATQELREKTGTINTLTAQAGDLEFRLNEQESLVASEEAKYRDQITERNTLLLTIYQYADSLVGAPQNGVSRSSSTRNIPKPNTNFPLFHEHIIAKLKTLSRLTQTFEKRAKELYDRCQEQFSVMEKQADIQSSRIDRCNKHVKNMKDNSSLSFTQAAKYRTLLDKKTVELEAARSSKIELETQITALRDKITDLSGIDVRAKHFKGRAQEMQGKLVESEEVWKSRVRELESRVKDTDDRTRRERKGAQDKIEALQENIKNLEKKLEAATRKSDNLSDLVDQYKTSLEAKTEINNLKAENVVSKLNDQLREELDEKIKALDSERQNAKDRENQYATLHEEWKKLQKQLARRDNMITKALERLENINERKEVMENVLLRQVTQDIDATLRMRADSVMGNVSDDKRPPATTEEPQPNVSKTTGSPISDRSESPFGRSRSPNQKPVGTSGGLRSKSPAVPGMARAKSVISPAPIVKKTLVNPPKTGYLSTANGKTVATKTPAATAASPVKTRKA
;
A
#
# COMPACT_ATOMS: atom_id res chain seq x y z
N MET A 1 161.27 -103.84 2.56
CA MET A 1 159.94 -103.60 1.98
C MET A 1 159.08 -102.77 2.92
N GLU A 2 159.25 -102.90 4.24
CA GLU A 2 158.58 -102.13 5.30
C GLU A 2 158.24 -100.66 4.97
N ASN A 3 159.21 -99.80 4.59
CA ASN A 3 158.91 -98.39 4.24
C ASN A 3 157.80 -98.22 3.16
N MET A 4 157.63 -99.19 2.27
CA MET A 4 156.59 -99.15 1.22
C MET A 4 155.22 -99.60 1.75
N GLU A 5 155.23 -100.47 2.77
CA GLU A 5 154.06 -101.01 3.45
C GLU A 5 153.53 -100.01 4.49
N GLU A 6 154.42 -99.35 5.23
CA GLU A 6 154.09 -98.22 6.12
C GLU A 6 153.51 -97.04 5.33
N THR A 7 154.08 -96.70 4.16
CA THR A 7 153.51 -95.65 3.29
C THR A 7 152.26 -96.08 2.53
N LEU A 8 151.87 -97.36 2.56
CA LEU A 8 150.55 -97.83 2.16
C LEU A 8 149.55 -97.66 3.31
N GLN A 9 149.86 -98.13 4.52
CA GLN A 9 148.99 -97.94 5.69
C GLN A 9 148.71 -96.45 5.98
N GLN A 10 149.71 -95.58 5.85
CA GLN A 10 149.52 -94.11 5.96
C GLN A 10 148.67 -93.50 4.83
N LYS A 11 148.51 -94.17 3.68
CA LYS A 11 147.61 -93.76 2.60
C LYS A 11 146.21 -94.33 2.78
N GLU A 12 146.08 -95.55 3.29
CA GLU A 12 144.80 -96.19 3.60
C GLU A 12 144.08 -95.49 4.75
N THR A 13 144.77 -95.16 5.84
CA THR A 13 144.19 -94.36 6.94
C THR A 13 143.79 -92.97 6.46
N ARG A 14 144.63 -92.31 5.66
CA ARG A 14 144.34 -91.00 5.08
C ARG A 14 143.25 -91.03 4.00
N LEU A 15 143.05 -92.15 3.32
CA LEU A 15 141.89 -92.39 2.46
C LEU A 15 140.62 -92.47 3.29
N GLY A 16 140.59 -93.29 4.35
CA GLY A 16 139.45 -93.39 5.27
C GLY A 16 139.09 -92.05 5.94
N GLU A 17 140.09 -91.24 6.31
CA GLU A 17 139.87 -89.86 6.79
C GLU A 17 139.23 -88.94 5.73
N LEU A 18 139.65 -89.05 4.47
CA LEU A 18 139.12 -88.26 3.36
C LEU A 18 137.73 -88.74 2.93
N GLU A 19 137.48 -90.05 2.96
CA GLU A 19 136.18 -90.67 2.70
C GLU A 19 135.17 -90.28 3.78
N GLY A 20 135.55 -90.34 5.06
CA GLY A 20 134.71 -89.85 6.17
C GLY A 20 134.44 -88.35 6.11
N GLN A 21 135.43 -87.54 5.70
CA GLN A 21 135.21 -86.10 5.44
C GLN A 21 134.32 -85.83 4.22
N LEU A 22 134.39 -86.67 3.18
CA LEU A 22 133.55 -86.59 2.00
C LEU A 22 132.11 -86.97 2.34
N GLU A 23 131.91 -88.07 3.06
CA GLU A 23 130.58 -88.53 3.51
C GLU A 23 129.94 -87.51 4.46
N ALA A 24 130.68 -86.97 5.44
CA ALA A 24 130.18 -85.91 6.31
C ALA A 24 129.78 -84.65 5.53
N LYS A 25 130.54 -84.25 4.50
CA LYS A 25 130.17 -83.15 3.60
C LYS A 25 128.95 -83.48 2.75
N THR A 26 128.80 -84.72 2.27
CA THR A 26 127.63 -85.17 1.52
C THR A 26 126.37 -85.17 2.38
N GLN A 27 126.47 -85.58 3.66
CA GLN A 27 125.37 -85.48 4.62
C GLN A 27 125.00 -84.01 4.94
N MET A 28 126.00 -83.13 5.09
CA MET A 28 125.74 -81.69 5.25
C MET A 28 125.10 -81.05 4.01
N ALA A 29 125.54 -81.44 2.80
CA ALA A 29 124.95 -80.99 1.54
C ALA A 29 123.49 -81.45 1.41
N SER A 30 123.23 -82.75 1.60
CA SER A 30 121.87 -83.32 1.55
C SER A 30 120.93 -82.68 2.58
N LYS A 31 121.42 -82.37 3.79
CA LYS A 31 120.61 -81.65 4.79
C LYS A 31 120.35 -80.18 4.39
N ALA A 32 121.31 -79.52 3.76
CA ALA A 32 121.10 -78.17 3.23
C ALA A 32 120.09 -78.17 2.06
N GLU A 33 120.18 -79.15 1.17
CA GLU A 33 119.20 -79.38 0.09
C GLU A 33 117.79 -79.58 0.64
N GLN A 34 117.61 -80.42 1.67
CA GLN A 34 116.33 -80.61 2.36
C GLN A 34 115.79 -79.30 2.97
N MET A 35 116.64 -78.50 3.62
CA MET A 35 116.20 -77.20 4.16
C MET A 35 115.78 -76.21 3.07
N TYR A 36 116.50 -76.16 1.94
CA TYR A 36 116.09 -75.33 0.80
C TYR A 36 114.81 -75.85 0.12
N GLU A 37 114.57 -77.17 0.11
CA GLU A 37 113.33 -77.76 -0.40
C GLU A 37 112.13 -77.42 0.52
N GLU A 38 112.30 -77.47 1.85
CA GLU A 38 111.29 -77.01 2.83
C GLU A 38 111.01 -75.50 2.73
N ASP A 39 112.03 -74.65 2.55
CA ASP A 39 111.88 -73.20 2.35
C ASP A 39 111.16 -72.88 1.02
N VAL A 40 111.48 -73.60 -0.06
CA VAL A 40 110.80 -73.45 -1.36
C VAL A 40 109.33 -73.84 -1.26
N LEU A 41 109.00 -74.97 -0.62
CA LEU A 41 107.61 -75.40 -0.43
C LEU A 41 106.79 -74.37 0.38
N GLN A 42 107.35 -73.79 1.44
CA GLN A 42 106.70 -72.73 2.20
C GLN A 42 106.47 -71.46 1.37
N LEU A 43 107.41 -71.09 0.50
CA LEU A 43 107.26 -69.95 -0.40
C LEU A 43 106.21 -70.23 -1.51
N GLU A 44 106.12 -71.46 -2.00
CA GLU A 44 105.07 -71.86 -2.95
C GLU A 44 103.67 -71.88 -2.31
N GLU A 45 103.53 -72.33 -1.07
CA GLU A 45 102.28 -72.27 -0.31
C GLU A 45 101.84 -70.81 -0.04
N GLN A 46 102.75 -69.95 0.42
CA GLN A 46 102.47 -68.52 0.58
C GLN A 46 102.08 -67.85 -0.75
N LEU A 47 102.74 -68.23 -1.86
CA LEU A 47 102.41 -67.74 -3.19
C LEU A 47 101.04 -68.25 -3.68
N ALA A 48 100.63 -69.47 -3.30
CA ALA A 48 99.30 -70.00 -3.59
C ALA A 48 98.21 -69.23 -2.82
N LEU A 49 98.37 -69.05 -1.51
CA LEU A 49 97.45 -68.26 -0.67
C LEU A 49 97.34 -66.80 -1.15
N MET A 50 98.45 -66.20 -1.58
CA MET A 50 98.46 -64.86 -2.20
C MET A 50 97.71 -64.82 -3.54
N LYS A 51 97.76 -65.87 -4.36
CA LYS A 51 96.98 -65.96 -5.62
C LYS A 51 95.49 -66.14 -5.34
N GLU A 52 95.13 -67.01 -4.39
CA GLU A 52 93.74 -67.24 -3.96
C GLU A 52 93.10 -65.95 -3.44
N ARG A 53 93.75 -65.27 -2.48
CA ARG A 53 93.27 -63.99 -1.95
C ARG A 53 93.15 -62.88 -3.00
N ASN A 54 94.04 -62.86 -4.01
CA ASN A 54 93.90 -61.92 -5.13
C ASN A 54 92.72 -62.28 -6.05
N SER A 55 92.38 -63.57 -6.18
CA SER A 55 91.18 -64.03 -6.88
C SER A 55 89.90 -63.60 -6.15
N GLU A 56 89.85 -63.77 -4.82
CA GLU A 56 88.74 -63.30 -3.98
C GLU A 56 88.54 -61.77 -4.11
N LEU A 57 89.63 -61.00 -4.03
CA LEU A 57 89.60 -59.55 -4.19
C LEU A 57 89.16 -59.13 -5.60
N PHE A 58 89.49 -59.90 -6.64
CA PHE A 58 89.01 -59.65 -8.00
C PHE A 58 87.50 -59.88 -8.12
N VAL A 59 86.98 -60.98 -7.57
CA VAL A 59 85.54 -61.28 -7.53
C VAL A 59 84.78 -60.23 -6.71
N ALA A 60 85.30 -59.82 -5.55
CA ALA A 60 84.70 -58.78 -4.72
C ALA A 60 84.61 -57.43 -5.44
N ASN A 61 85.68 -57.02 -6.14
CA ASN A 61 85.67 -55.80 -6.96
C ASN A 61 84.71 -55.91 -8.16
N HIS A 62 84.58 -57.08 -8.78
CA HIS A 62 83.64 -57.30 -9.88
C HIS A 62 82.19 -57.15 -9.40
N ASN A 63 81.83 -57.78 -8.28
CA ASN A 63 80.51 -57.68 -7.67
C ASN A 63 80.19 -56.22 -7.26
N ALA A 64 81.11 -55.54 -6.57
CA ALA A 64 80.93 -54.13 -6.21
C ALA A 64 80.77 -53.21 -7.44
N THR A 65 81.41 -53.55 -8.58
CA THR A 65 81.24 -52.82 -9.84
C THR A 65 79.84 -53.05 -10.44
N ALA A 66 79.29 -54.27 -10.32
CA ALA A 66 77.92 -54.59 -10.73
C ALA A 66 76.87 -53.89 -9.84
N ASP A 67 77.07 -53.86 -8.52
CA ASP A 67 76.19 -53.15 -7.58
C ASP A 67 76.17 -51.64 -7.88
N ILE A 68 77.34 -51.04 -8.16
CA ILE A 68 77.45 -49.64 -8.58
C ILE A 68 76.76 -49.37 -9.92
N ALA A 69 76.70 -50.35 -10.83
CA ALA A 69 75.94 -50.22 -12.07
C ALA A 69 74.42 -50.26 -11.80
N HIS A 70 73.94 -51.23 -11.01
CA HIS A 70 72.52 -51.33 -10.64
C HIS A 70 72.01 -50.06 -9.93
N LEU A 71 72.79 -49.52 -8.99
CA LEU A 71 72.45 -48.27 -8.29
C LEU A 71 72.44 -47.04 -9.22
N ARG A 72 73.25 -47.02 -10.29
CA ARG A 72 73.17 -45.97 -11.32
C ARG A 72 71.89 -46.10 -12.14
N ASP A 73 71.55 -47.31 -12.56
CA ASP A 73 70.34 -47.56 -13.35
C ASP A 73 69.08 -47.19 -12.54
N GLU A 74 69.01 -47.55 -11.25
CA GLU A 74 67.97 -47.06 -10.32
C GLU A 74 67.91 -45.53 -10.25
N VAL A 75 69.04 -44.84 -10.05
CA VAL A 75 69.07 -43.37 -10.00
C VAL A 75 68.61 -42.75 -11.32
N THR A 76 68.92 -43.33 -12.49
CA THR A 76 68.37 -42.84 -13.77
C THR A 76 66.86 -43.10 -13.90
N HIS A 77 66.34 -44.19 -13.34
CA HIS A 77 64.91 -44.46 -13.31
C HIS A 77 64.16 -43.46 -12.41
N TYR A 78 64.71 -43.14 -11.24
CA TYR A 78 64.17 -42.11 -10.34
C TYR A 78 64.24 -40.68 -10.93
N ALA A 79 65.30 -40.36 -11.69
CA ALA A 79 65.37 -39.12 -12.45
C ALA A 79 64.26 -39.05 -13.53
N SER A 80 64.15 -40.07 -14.37
CA SER A 80 63.14 -40.15 -15.44
C SER A 80 61.70 -40.06 -14.92
N THR A 81 61.39 -40.74 -13.81
CA THR A 81 60.06 -40.66 -13.18
C THR A 81 59.79 -39.31 -12.52
N THR A 82 60.82 -38.58 -12.08
CA THR A 82 60.70 -37.19 -11.60
C THR A 82 60.39 -36.22 -12.75
N ASP A 83 61.08 -36.35 -13.89
CA ASP A 83 60.78 -35.57 -15.11
C ASP A 83 59.35 -35.82 -15.63
N GLU A 84 58.88 -37.07 -15.60
CA GLU A 84 57.48 -37.40 -15.92
C GLU A 84 56.48 -36.71 -14.98
N LEU A 85 56.74 -36.71 -13.67
CA LEU A 85 55.88 -36.06 -12.68
C LEU A 85 55.85 -34.54 -12.88
N GLU A 86 57.01 -33.91 -13.13
CA GLU A 86 57.08 -32.50 -13.49
C GLU A 86 56.28 -32.19 -14.77
N GLY A 87 56.39 -33.02 -15.80
CA GLY A 87 55.61 -32.90 -17.03
C GLY A 87 54.10 -32.89 -16.76
N ARG A 88 53.63 -33.83 -15.93
CA ARG A 88 52.21 -33.90 -15.51
C ARG A 88 51.79 -32.66 -14.70
N TYR A 89 52.63 -32.16 -13.79
CA TYR A 89 52.35 -30.93 -13.04
C TYR A 89 52.24 -29.69 -13.95
N ARG A 90 53.14 -29.54 -14.93
CA ARG A 90 53.09 -28.44 -15.92
C ARG A 90 51.82 -28.51 -16.79
N GLN A 91 51.39 -29.73 -17.16
CA GLN A 91 50.14 -29.96 -17.89
C GLN A 91 48.89 -29.64 -17.04
N GLU A 92 48.85 -30.07 -15.78
CA GLU A 92 47.73 -29.80 -14.87
C GLU A 92 47.63 -28.30 -14.52
N ALA A 93 48.76 -27.60 -14.34
CA ALA A 93 48.79 -26.15 -14.18
C ALA A 93 48.22 -25.42 -15.42
N SER A 94 48.58 -25.86 -16.62
CA SER A 94 48.05 -25.33 -17.88
C SER A 94 46.53 -25.58 -18.01
N ARG A 95 46.05 -26.75 -17.56
CA ARG A 95 44.62 -27.08 -17.52
C ARG A 95 43.86 -26.17 -16.54
N ARG A 96 44.41 -25.91 -15.36
CA ARG A 96 43.85 -24.99 -14.36
C ARG A 96 43.74 -23.55 -14.90
N ALA A 97 44.77 -23.03 -15.55
CA ALA A 97 44.74 -21.70 -16.16
C ALA A 97 43.66 -21.56 -17.25
N SER A 98 43.46 -22.61 -18.06
CA SER A 98 42.40 -22.66 -19.07
C SER A 98 40.99 -22.66 -18.44
N LEU A 99 40.80 -23.46 -17.38
CA LEU A 99 39.55 -23.50 -16.62
C LEU A 99 39.24 -22.17 -15.92
N GLU A 100 40.26 -21.50 -15.35
CA GLU A 100 40.10 -20.18 -14.72
C GLU A 100 39.68 -19.11 -15.73
N LYS A 101 40.25 -19.11 -16.95
CA LYS A 101 39.83 -18.23 -18.05
C LYS A 101 38.36 -18.47 -18.43
N SER A 102 37.96 -19.72 -18.62
CA SER A 102 36.57 -20.09 -18.94
C SER A 102 35.59 -19.67 -17.83
N LEU A 103 35.95 -19.90 -16.56
CA LEU A 103 35.16 -19.47 -15.40
C LEU A 103 35.02 -17.94 -15.31
N LYS A 104 36.02 -17.19 -15.77
CA LYS A 104 35.97 -15.72 -15.84
C LYS A 104 35.03 -15.26 -16.96
N GLU A 105 35.09 -15.88 -18.13
CA GLU A 105 34.20 -15.61 -19.26
C GLU A 105 32.73 -15.91 -18.90
N GLU A 106 32.46 -17.04 -18.21
CA GLU A 106 31.11 -17.36 -17.68
C GLU A 106 30.61 -16.29 -16.69
N LYS A 107 31.47 -15.82 -15.76
CA LYS A 107 31.12 -14.75 -14.81
C LYS A 107 30.77 -13.43 -15.52
N ASP A 108 31.49 -13.07 -16.57
CA ASP A 108 31.24 -11.86 -17.35
C ASP A 108 29.95 -11.96 -18.18
N GLU A 109 29.57 -13.13 -18.69
CA GLU A 109 28.25 -13.34 -19.30
C GLU A 109 27.11 -13.31 -18.28
N ARG A 110 27.30 -13.95 -17.13
CA ARG A 110 26.34 -13.98 -16.03
C ARG A 110 26.12 -12.60 -15.41
N ALA A 111 27.09 -11.69 -15.51
CA ALA A 111 26.94 -10.28 -15.19
C ALA A 111 26.03 -9.56 -16.21
N LYS A 112 26.26 -9.73 -17.51
CA LYS A 112 25.40 -9.18 -18.58
C LYS A 112 23.95 -9.66 -18.45
N GLU A 113 23.74 -10.93 -18.11
CA GLU A 113 22.41 -11.51 -17.88
C GLU A 113 21.70 -10.87 -16.67
N LYS A 114 22.43 -10.62 -15.57
CA LYS A 114 21.91 -9.88 -14.40
C LYS A 114 21.52 -8.44 -14.76
N ASP A 115 22.36 -7.72 -15.50
CA ASP A 115 22.07 -6.34 -15.94
C ASP A 115 20.86 -6.27 -16.89
N ALA A 116 20.67 -7.29 -17.75
CA ALA A 116 19.50 -7.39 -18.60
C ALA A 116 18.21 -7.64 -17.77
N ARG A 117 18.24 -8.58 -16.83
CA ARG A 117 17.11 -8.85 -15.93
C ARG A 117 16.77 -7.67 -15.01
N ALA A 118 17.77 -6.89 -14.59
CA ALA A 118 17.53 -5.68 -13.80
C ALA A 118 16.72 -4.64 -14.59
N LYS A 119 17.07 -4.38 -15.86
CA LYS A 119 16.30 -3.48 -16.74
C LYS A 119 14.87 -3.98 -16.97
N GLU A 120 14.71 -5.28 -17.21
CA GLU A 120 13.40 -5.95 -17.36
C GLU A 120 12.53 -5.86 -16.08
N GLN A 121 13.15 -5.72 -14.89
CA GLN A 121 12.44 -5.46 -13.64
C GLN A 121 12.10 -3.97 -13.48
N ASP A 122 13.03 -3.06 -13.73
CA ASP A 122 12.80 -1.60 -13.66
C ASP A 122 11.67 -1.14 -14.59
N GLU A 123 11.61 -1.69 -15.81
CA GLU A 123 10.53 -1.42 -16.78
C GLU A 123 9.19 -1.96 -16.28
N ARG A 124 9.15 -3.18 -15.74
CA ARG A 124 7.95 -3.75 -15.09
C ARG A 124 7.54 -3.09 -13.78
N VAL A 125 8.37 -2.23 -13.19
CA VAL A 125 8.01 -1.36 -12.06
C VAL A 125 7.38 -0.07 -12.59
N LYS A 126 7.92 0.54 -13.64
CA LYS A 126 7.30 1.69 -14.32
C LYS A 126 5.90 1.35 -14.88
N GLU A 127 5.72 0.16 -15.45
CA GLU A 127 4.40 -0.37 -15.82
C GLU A 127 3.46 -0.53 -14.61
N ARG A 128 4.01 -1.03 -13.49
CA ARG A 128 3.40 -1.03 -12.13
C ARG A 128 2.77 0.34 -11.80
N ASP A 129 3.62 1.34 -11.63
CA ASP A 129 3.22 2.64 -11.12
C ASP A 129 2.27 3.39 -12.06
N ALA A 130 2.39 3.17 -13.38
CA ALA A 130 1.48 3.74 -14.37
C ALA A 130 0.06 3.17 -14.25
N VAL A 131 -0.07 1.84 -14.17
CA VAL A 131 -1.37 1.17 -14.01
C VAL A 131 -1.99 1.46 -12.64
N GLU A 132 -1.20 1.56 -11.57
CA GLU A 132 -1.67 1.97 -10.24
C GLU A 132 -2.26 3.40 -10.28
N LYS A 133 -1.59 4.34 -10.95
CA LYS A 133 -2.07 5.73 -11.12
C LYS A 133 -3.35 5.82 -11.95
N GLU A 134 -3.47 5.07 -13.04
CA GLU A 134 -4.73 4.99 -13.79
C GLU A 134 -5.86 4.38 -12.96
N ARG A 135 -5.58 3.30 -12.21
CA ARG A 135 -6.55 2.68 -11.30
C ARG A 135 -7.03 3.65 -10.23
N SER A 136 -6.13 4.41 -9.60
CA SER A 136 -6.49 5.46 -8.64
C SER A 136 -7.35 6.57 -9.27
N ARG A 137 -7.02 6.98 -10.50
CA ARG A 137 -7.81 7.97 -11.27
C ARG A 137 -9.22 7.47 -11.57
N LEU A 138 -9.37 6.23 -12.04
CA LEU A 138 -10.66 5.62 -12.34
C LEU A 138 -11.53 5.42 -11.10
N ILE A 139 -10.93 5.16 -9.93
CA ILE A 139 -11.65 5.14 -8.65
C ILE A 139 -12.20 6.54 -8.32
N MET A 140 -11.37 7.58 -8.38
CA MET A 140 -11.82 8.96 -8.14
C MET A 140 -12.91 9.42 -9.13
N GLU A 141 -12.81 9.03 -10.39
CA GLU A 141 -13.80 9.31 -11.43
C GLU A 141 -15.12 8.58 -11.18
N LYS A 142 -15.07 7.30 -10.76
CA LYS A 142 -16.26 6.55 -10.33
C LYS A 142 -16.92 7.19 -9.11
N ASP A 143 -16.14 7.57 -8.10
CA ASP A 143 -16.67 8.17 -6.87
C ASP A 143 -17.25 9.57 -7.10
N ALA A 144 -16.79 10.29 -8.13
CA ALA A 144 -17.44 11.51 -8.61
C ALA A 144 -18.77 11.21 -9.31
N ALA A 145 -18.80 10.23 -10.22
CA ALA A 145 -20.01 9.82 -10.92
C ALA A 145 -21.12 9.28 -9.98
N ASP A 146 -20.76 8.53 -8.93
CA ASP A 146 -21.70 8.06 -7.91
C ASP A 146 -22.23 9.22 -7.03
N LYS A 147 -21.43 10.28 -6.77
CA LYS A 147 -21.91 11.52 -6.12
C LYS A 147 -22.90 12.28 -7.00
N ASP A 148 -22.61 12.42 -8.29
CA ASP A 148 -23.50 13.12 -9.24
C ASP A 148 -24.80 12.34 -9.47
N ARG A 149 -24.73 11.01 -9.52
CA ARG A 149 -25.92 10.14 -9.47
C ARG A 149 -26.73 10.37 -8.20
N GLY A 150 -26.08 10.57 -7.05
CA GLY A 150 -26.71 10.96 -5.79
C GLY A 150 -27.43 12.32 -5.88
N ARG A 151 -26.78 13.34 -6.45
CA ARG A 151 -27.38 14.67 -6.70
C ARG A 151 -28.62 14.57 -7.59
N LEU A 152 -28.52 13.91 -8.74
CA LEU A 152 -29.61 13.72 -9.70
C LEU A 152 -30.81 12.95 -9.10
N LEU A 153 -30.58 12.01 -8.19
CA LEU A 153 -31.67 11.34 -7.45
C LEU A 153 -32.38 12.29 -6.47
N MET A 154 -31.64 13.16 -5.77
CA MET A 154 -32.25 14.18 -4.90
C MET A 154 -33.03 15.23 -5.70
N GLU A 155 -32.52 15.68 -6.86
CA GLU A 155 -33.23 16.60 -7.76
C GLU A 155 -34.52 15.98 -8.30
N ARG A 156 -34.48 14.72 -8.76
CA ARG A 156 -35.67 13.96 -9.17
C ARG A 156 -36.71 13.88 -8.04
N ASP A 157 -36.28 13.57 -6.82
CA ASP A 157 -37.17 13.40 -5.67
C ASP A 157 -37.69 14.74 -5.14
N ALA A 158 -37.02 15.86 -5.43
CA ALA A 158 -37.55 17.21 -5.23
C ALA A 158 -38.57 17.59 -6.31
N ALA A 159 -38.27 17.31 -7.59
CA ALA A 159 -39.17 17.57 -8.71
C ALA A 159 -40.49 16.79 -8.59
N GLU A 160 -40.47 15.53 -8.15
CA GLU A 160 -41.68 14.74 -7.94
C GLU A 160 -42.52 15.27 -6.76
N LYS A 161 -41.89 15.77 -5.69
CA LYS A 161 -42.60 16.46 -4.59
C LYS A 161 -43.32 17.71 -5.07
N GLU A 162 -42.66 18.54 -5.89
CA GLU A 162 -43.30 19.74 -6.44
C GLU A 162 -44.38 19.37 -7.47
N ARG A 163 -44.23 18.27 -8.22
CA ARG A 163 -45.27 17.73 -9.10
C ARG A 163 -46.52 17.28 -8.33
N VAL A 164 -46.34 16.61 -7.19
CA VAL A 164 -47.44 16.24 -6.27
C VAL A 164 -48.07 17.49 -5.64
N ARG A 165 -47.28 18.48 -5.26
CA ARG A 165 -47.78 19.76 -4.74
C ARG A 165 -48.63 20.51 -5.76
N LEU A 166 -48.16 20.68 -6.99
CA LEU A 166 -48.90 21.33 -8.07
C LEU A 166 -50.19 20.56 -8.43
N MET A 167 -50.22 19.24 -8.26
CA MET A 167 -51.44 18.44 -8.37
C MET A 167 -52.44 18.79 -7.26
N MET A 168 -52.00 18.90 -6.00
CA MET A 168 -52.86 19.33 -4.89
C MET A 168 -53.37 20.77 -5.05
N GLU A 169 -52.52 21.69 -5.50
CA GLU A 169 -52.91 23.10 -5.76
C GLU A 169 -53.94 23.18 -6.90
N LYS A 170 -53.79 22.37 -7.96
CA LYS A 170 -54.81 22.21 -9.02
C LYS A 170 -56.13 21.65 -8.49
N ASP A 171 -56.10 20.61 -7.66
CA ASP A 171 -57.31 20.02 -7.07
C ASP A 171 -58.05 20.99 -6.14
N VAL A 172 -57.33 21.89 -5.45
CA VAL A 172 -57.91 22.99 -4.67
C VAL A 172 -58.55 24.02 -5.60
N ALA A 173 -57.86 24.43 -6.66
CA ALA A 173 -58.41 25.38 -7.65
C ALA A 173 -59.67 24.84 -8.37
N GLU A 174 -59.74 23.54 -8.66
CA GLU A 174 -60.93 22.91 -9.24
C GLU A 174 -62.10 22.84 -8.25
N LYS A 175 -61.84 22.59 -6.96
CA LYS A 175 -62.86 22.68 -5.90
C LYS A 175 -63.38 24.11 -5.72
N GLU A 176 -62.50 25.10 -5.74
CA GLU A 176 -62.89 26.52 -5.65
C GLU A 176 -63.69 26.96 -6.88
N LYS A 177 -63.27 26.56 -8.09
CA LYS A 177 -64.06 26.77 -9.32
C LYS A 177 -65.45 26.13 -9.22
N MET A 178 -65.57 24.94 -8.64
CA MET A 178 -66.86 24.29 -8.41
C MET A 178 -67.71 25.05 -7.37
N ARG A 179 -67.10 25.56 -6.29
CA ARG A 179 -67.77 26.42 -5.30
C ARG A 179 -68.33 27.70 -5.95
N LEU A 180 -67.51 28.40 -6.73
CA LEU A 180 -67.90 29.62 -7.43
C LEU A 180 -69.02 29.38 -8.47
N LEU A 181 -69.06 28.20 -9.10
CA LEU A 181 -70.18 27.80 -9.96
C LEU A 181 -71.46 27.56 -9.14
N MET A 182 -71.39 26.86 -8.01
CA MET A 182 -72.55 26.68 -7.12
C MET A 182 -73.07 28.02 -6.55
N GLU A 183 -72.17 28.93 -6.20
CA GLU A 183 -72.47 30.28 -5.70
C GLU A 183 -73.12 31.15 -6.78
N ARG A 184 -72.58 31.17 -8.01
CA ARG A 184 -73.21 31.80 -9.18
C ARG A 184 -74.61 31.26 -9.42
N ASP A 185 -74.79 29.93 -9.33
CA ASP A 185 -76.09 29.30 -9.57
C ASP A 185 -77.06 29.52 -8.40
N ALA A 186 -76.57 29.77 -7.19
CA ALA A 186 -77.38 30.22 -6.06
C ALA A 186 -77.85 31.67 -6.27
N LEU A 187 -76.94 32.58 -6.62
CA LEU A 187 -77.25 33.97 -6.96
C LEU A 187 -78.19 34.10 -8.15
N ALA A 188 -78.11 33.20 -9.14
CA ALA A 188 -79.08 33.11 -10.22
C ALA A 188 -80.50 32.80 -9.69
N ARG A 189 -80.64 31.79 -8.83
CA ARG A 189 -81.93 31.46 -8.19
C ARG A 189 -82.45 32.58 -7.28
N GLU A 190 -81.57 33.35 -6.63
CA GLU A 190 -81.97 34.52 -5.85
C GLU A 190 -82.43 35.67 -6.75
N LYS A 191 -81.75 35.92 -7.87
CA LYS A 191 -82.22 36.88 -8.88
C LYS A 191 -83.59 36.47 -9.44
N ASP A 192 -83.80 35.20 -9.74
CA ASP A 192 -85.09 34.69 -10.24
C ASP A 192 -86.20 34.83 -9.17
N LYS A 193 -85.89 34.55 -7.89
CA LYS A 193 -86.79 34.82 -6.76
C LYS A 193 -87.11 36.30 -6.61
N LEU A 194 -86.11 37.18 -6.73
CA LEU A 194 -86.30 38.64 -6.62
C LEU A 194 -87.06 39.20 -7.82
N GLU A 195 -86.95 38.60 -9.01
CA GLU A 195 -87.79 38.93 -10.16
C GLU A 195 -89.25 38.44 -9.96
N LEU A 196 -89.45 37.26 -9.39
CA LEU A 196 -90.78 36.76 -8.98
C LEU A 196 -91.41 37.60 -7.85
N GLU A 197 -90.64 38.03 -6.86
CA GLU A 197 -91.13 38.93 -5.81
C GLU A 197 -91.39 40.34 -6.37
N LYS A 198 -90.58 40.81 -7.32
CA LYS A 198 -90.83 42.07 -8.03
C LYS A 198 -92.03 42.01 -8.97
N THR A 199 -92.43 40.84 -9.47
CA THR A 199 -93.73 40.68 -10.17
C THR A 199 -94.88 40.50 -9.18
N ARG A 200 -94.70 39.81 -8.05
CA ARG A 200 -95.70 39.77 -6.96
C ARG A 200 -95.98 41.18 -6.45
N LEU A 201 -94.97 41.94 -6.04
CA LEU A 201 -95.10 43.31 -5.53
C LEU A 201 -95.69 44.29 -6.58
N LYS A 202 -95.54 44.01 -7.87
CA LYS A 202 -96.27 44.75 -8.92
C LYS A 202 -97.74 44.38 -8.98
N LEU A 203 -98.08 43.10 -8.97
CA LEU A 203 -99.48 42.63 -8.91
C LEU A 203 -100.15 43.10 -7.63
N GLU A 204 -99.45 43.05 -6.51
CA GLU A 204 -99.85 43.53 -5.18
C GLU A 204 -100.06 45.05 -5.19
N ALA A 205 -99.19 45.83 -5.86
CA ALA A 205 -99.41 47.27 -6.08
C ALA A 205 -100.49 47.61 -7.13
N GLU A 206 -100.77 46.73 -8.10
CA GLU A 206 -101.88 46.86 -9.07
C GLU A 206 -103.22 46.40 -8.46
N GLU A 207 -103.19 45.49 -7.49
CA GLU A 207 -104.34 45.11 -6.65
C GLU A 207 -104.59 46.15 -5.58
N ASP A 208 -103.58 46.63 -4.87
CA ASP A 208 -103.72 47.75 -3.94
C ASP A 208 -104.07 49.04 -4.67
N GLY A 209 -103.57 49.26 -5.89
CA GLY A 209 -104.04 50.34 -6.76
C GLY A 209 -105.53 50.23 -7.08
N ARG A 210 -106.02 49.02 -7.39
CA ARG A 210 -107.46 48.76 -7.56
C ARG A 210 -108.25 48.88 -6.26
N LYS A 211 -107.73 48.41 -5.12
CA LYS A 211 -108.32 48.62 -3.79
C LYS A 211 -108.31 50.08 -3.39
N TRP A 212 -107.35 50.90 -3.85
CA TRP A 212 -107.33 52.35 -3.66
C TRP A 212 -108.33 53.05 -4.59
N GLU A 213 -108.50 52.62 -5.84
CA GLU A 213 -109.60 53.10 -6.69
C GLU A 213 -110.99 52.69 -6.17
N GLU A 214 -111.09 51.51 -5.54
CA GLU A 214 -112.30 50.99 -4.91
C GLU A 214 -112.57 51.71 -3.58
N LEU A 215 -111.56 51.88 -2.72
CA LEU A 215 -111.60 52.73 -1.52
C LEU A 215 -111.82 54.20 -1.86
N VAL A 216 -111.42 54.71 -3.02
CA VAL A 216 -111.76 56.08 -3.46
C VAL A 216 -113.23 56.16 -3.83
N LYS A 217 -113.81 55.17 -4.52
CA LYS A 217 -115.26 55.10 -4.77
C LYS A 217 -116.03 54.91 -3.46
N GLU A 218 -115.53 54.07 -2.54
CA GLU A 218 -116.08 53.92 -1.20
C GLU A 218 -115.84 55.16 -0.33
N LEU A 219 -114.82 56.00 -0.56
CA LEU A 219 -114.62 57.29 0.12
C LEU A 219 -115.34 58.46 -0.54
N GLU A 220 -115.81 58.32 -1.78
CA GLU A 220 -116.86 59.17 -2.34
C GLU A 220 -118.22 58.79 -1.71
N LEU A 221 -118.51 57.48 -1.60
CA LEU A 221 -119.72 56.96 -0.95
C LEU A 221 -119.74 57.23 0.57
N VAL A 222 -118.59 57.09 1.23
CA VAL A 222 -118.37 57.45 2.64
C VAL A 222 -118.12 58.96 2.77
N GLY A 223 -117.80 59.69 1.71
CA GLY A 223 -117.91 61.15 1.70
C GLY A 223 -119.34 61.61 2.01
N VAL A 224 -120.33 60.83 1.55
CA VAL A 224 -121.75 61.01 1.89
C VAL A 224 -122.04 60.54 3.33
N THR A 225 -121.63 59.34 3.74
CA THR A 225 -122.00 58.79 5.08
C THR A 225 -121.13 59.27 6.24
N LEU A 226 -119.92 59.79 6.03
CA LEU A 226 -119.08 60.38 7.07
C LEU A 226 -119.60 61.76 7.50
N GLY A 227 -120.36 62.44 6.64
CA GLY A 227 -121.20 63.58 7.05
C GLY A 227 -122.26 63.19 8.11
N GLU A 228 -122.65 61.92 8.15
CA GLU A 228 -123.57 61.36 9.14
C GLU A 228 -122.81 60.77 10.35
N ILE A 229 -121.66 60.11 10.13
CA ILE A 229 -120.88 59.46 11.19
C ILE A 229 -120.04 60.45 12.03
N LEU A 230 -119.65 61.61 11.48
CA LEU A 230 -119.07 62.72 12.28
C LEU A 230 -120.04 63.28 13.33
N LYS A 231 -121.32 62.91 13.27
CA LYS A 231 -122.34 63.19 14.29
C LYS A 231 -122.29 62.22 15.48
N ILE A 232 -121.62 61.07 15.33
CA ILE A 232 -121.60 59.93 16.27
C ILE A 232 -120.21 59.74 16.91
N ALA A 233 -119.13 60.11 16.23
CA ALA A 233 -117.74 59.96 16.69
C ALA A 233 -117.32 60.92 17.84
N ARG A 234 -118.11 60.97 18.92
CA ARG A 234 -117.91 61.83 20.10
C ARG A 234 -117.60 61.07 21.40
N LEU A 235 -117.37 59.74 21.35
CA LEU A 235 -117.34 58.85 22.53
C LEU A 235 -116.19 57.80 22.54
N THR A 236 -114.99 58.24 22.93
CA THR A 236 -114.14 57.63 24.01
C THR A 236 -113.43 56.24 23.87
N SER A 237 -112.19 56.25 23.35
CA SER A 237 -110.87 55.87 23.97
C SER A 237 -110.56 54.66 24.93
N SER A 238 -109.51 53.85 24.56
CA SER A 238 -108.23 53.53 25.32
C SER A 238 -107.89 52.15 26.01
N ILE A 239 -106.56 51.89 26.22
CA ILE A 239 -105.79 50.90 27.09
C ILE A 239 -105.63 49.42 26.60
N GLY A 240 -104.54 48.62 26.82
CA GLY A 240 -103.13 48.85 27.29
C GLY A 240 -102.36 47.66 27.99
N ASP A 241 -101.11 47.34 27.52
CA ASP A 241 -99.87 46.66 28.07
C ASP A 241 -99.82 45.48 29.12
N ARG A 242 -98.80 44.56 29.04
CA ARG A 242 -97.61 44.38 29.97
C ARG A 242 -96.72 43.08 29.80
N ASP A 243 -95.74 42.83 30.70
CA ASP A 243 -94.46 42.10 30.45
C ASP A 243 -93.77 41.41 31.70
N SER A 244 -92.77 40.53 31.46
CA SER A 244 -91.61 40.06 32.31
C SER A 244 -91.72 39.02 33.47
N THR A 245 -90.78 38.03 33.51
CA THR A 245 -90.09 37.39 34.69
C THR A 245 -89.22 36.15 34.30
N MET A 246 -87.87 36.16 34.41
CA MET A 246 -87.06 34.90 34.28
C MET A 246 -85.62 34.82 34.90
N ASP A 247 -85.07 35.85 35.56
CA ASP A 247 -83.61 35.90 35.85
C ASP A 247 -83.06 35.12 37.07
N TYR A 248 -83.89 34.42 37.85
CA TYR A 248 -83.51 33.94 39.19
C TYR A 248 -82.54 32.72 39.25
N LEU A 249 -82.41 31.93 38.18
CA LEU A 249 -81.86 30.55 38.29
C LEU A 249 -80.33 30.38 38.12
N LYS A 250 -79.55 31.46 37.91
CA LYS A 250 -78.12 31.33 37.53
C LYS A 250 -77.12 31.19 38.69
N GLN A 251 -77.51 31.38 39.95
CA GLN A 251 -76.56 31.63 41.05
C GLN A 251 -76.07 30.38 41.82
N GLN A 252 -76.65 29.19 41.60
CA GLN A 252 -76.53 28.07 42.56
C GLN A 252 -75.37 27.07 42.31
N ILE A 253 -74.65 27.17 41.19
CA ILE A 253 -73.77 26.07 40.70
C ILE A 253 -72.32 26.12 41.23
N ASN A 254 -71.79 27.30 41.58
CA ASN A 254 -70.33 27.50 41.73
C ASN A 254 -69.71 27.06 43.07
N VAL A 255 -70.47 26.47 44.00
CA VAL A 255 -70.01 26.26 45.41
C VAL A 255 -69.48 24.82 45.68
N GLN A 256 -69.57 23.90 44.74
CA GLN A 256 -69.25 22.47 44.97
C GLN A 256 -67.81 22.03 44.62
N ASN A 257 -67.05 22.81 43.83
CA ASN A 257 -65.84 22.28 43.16
C ASN A 257 -64.53 22.35 43.96
N ASP A 258 -64.42 23.18 44.99
CA ASP A 258 -63.12 23.48 45.61
C ASP A 258 -62.63 22.45 46.66
N LYS A 259 -63.50 21.55 47.13
CA LYS A 259 -63.16 20.56 48.18
C LYS A 259 -62.36 19.33 47.70
N ALA A 260 -62.00 19.26 46.42
CA ALA A 260 -61.41 18.05 45.82
C ALA A 260 -59.87 18.03 45.76
N ARG A 261 -59.16 19.09 46.19
CA ARG A 261 -57.69 19.22 46.00
C ARG A 261 -56.84 18.94 47.24
N GLU A 262 -57.39 19.06 48.44
CA GLU A 262 -56.65 19.07 49.72
C GLU A 262 -56.19 17.68 50.22
N ILE A 263 -56.60 16.60 49.55
CA ILE A 263 -56.37 15.20 50.00
C ILE A 263 -55.10 14.59 49.39
N VAL A 264 -54.56 15.15 48.30
CA VAL A 264 -53.43 14.55 47.55
C VAL A 264 -52.09 14.75 48.26
N ASP A 265 -51.87 15.91 48.88
CA ASP A 265 -50.55 16.31 49.41
C ASP A 265 -50.12 15.50 50.66
N GLN A 266 -51.07 14.88 51.36
CA GLN A 266 -50.82 14.12 52.61
C GLN A 266 -50.12 12.76 52.42
N TYR A 267 -49.87 12.33 51.19
CA TYR A 267 -49.24 11.03 50.89
C TYR A 267 -47.75 11.09 50.53
N MET A 268 -47.20 12.27 50.20
CA MET A 268 -45.79 12.40 49.79
C MET A 268 -44.79 12.38 50.97
N GLU A 269 -45.22 12.79 52.16
CA GLU A 269 -44.35 12.99 53.34
C GLU A 269 -43.86 11.67 54.00
N LYS A 270 -44.36 10.51 53.55
CA LYS A 270 -44.06 9.20 54.17
C LYS A 270 -42.93 8.39 53.51
N LEU A 271 -42.24 8.94 52.50
CA LEU A 271 -41.18 8.24 51.76
C LEU A 271 -39.74 8.60 52.18
N ASP A 272 -39.50 9.76 52.82
CA ASP A 272 -38.15 10.19 53.22
C ASP A 272 -37.65 9.55 54.54
N ALA A 273 -38.46 8.73 55.21
CA ALA A 273 -38.12 8.08 56.48
C ALA A 273 -37.11 6.92 56.37
N ALA A 274 -36.67 6.54 55.16
CA ALA A 274 -35.85 5.35 54.88
C ALA A 274 -34.36 5.65 54.57
N ARG A 275 -33.77 6.69 55.18
CA ARG A 275 -32.37 7.11 54.95
C ARG A 275 -31.51 7.27 56.22
N LYS A 276 -31.77 6.51 57.29
CA LYS A 276 -30.96 6.50 58.52
C LYS A 276 -30.80 5.12 59.17
N GLN A 277 -29.80 4.36 58.74
CA GLN A 277 -29.03 3.46 59.63
C GLN A 277 -27.69 3.08 58.97
N THR A 278 -26.61 3.00 59.77
CA THR A 278 -25.23 2.85 59.31
C THR A 278 -24.36 2.03 60.29
N GLU A 279 -23.35 1.34 59.73
CA GLU A 279 -22.00 1.04 60.30
C GLU A 279 -21.75 -0.04 61.39
N LEU A 280 -20.47 -0.52 61.38
CA LEU A 280 -19.70 -1.39 62.33
C LEU A 280 -19.97 -2.93 62.29
N GLU A 281 -19.03 -3.87 62.57
CA GLU A 281 -17.65 -3.81 63.15
C GLU A 281 -16.73 -5.07 62.83
N GLU A 282 -15.50 -5.16 63.41
CA GLU A 282 -14.52 -6.32 63.59
C GLU A 282 -13.57 -6.84 62.42
N ASP A 283 -12.38 -7.51 62.60
CA ASP A 283 -11.10 -7.20 63.36
C ASP A 283 -9.75 -7.94 62.86
N ARG A 284 -8.77 -8.42 63.70
CA ARG A 284 -7.24 -8.46 63.44
C ARG A 284 -6.31 -9.68 63.91
N GLU A 285 -4.92 -9.61 63.75
CA GLU A 285 -3.71 -10.35 64.40
C GLU A 285 -2.81 -11.39 63.57
N ARG A 286 -1.53 -11.90 63.84
CA ARG A 286 -0.17 -11.53 64.45
C ARG A 286 1.07 -12.45 63.97
N VAL A 287 2.30 -12.57 64.61
CA VAL A 287 3.68 -12.96 64.02
C VAL A 287 4.80 -13.65 64.94
N GLY A 288 5.83 -14.42 64.41
CA GLY A 288 7.17 -14.91 65.03
C GLY A 288 8.04 -15.90 64.12
N GLY A 289 9.29 -16.50 64.28
CA GLY A 289 10.60 -16.47 65.08
C GLY A 289 11.38 -17.87 65.16
N THR A 290 12.71 -18.24 65.39
CA THR A 290 14.17 -17.77 65.29
C THR A 290 15.30 -18.89 65.61
N ARG A 291 16.64 -18.75 65.25
CA ARG A 291 17.97 -19.36 65.79
C ARG A 291 18.60 -20.76 65.35
N GLN A 292 19.87 -21.28 65.61
CA GLN A 292 21.33 -20.81 65.77
C GLN A 292 22.47 -21.91 66.18
N ALA A 293 23.75 -21.89 65.64
CA ALA A 293 25.12 -22.51 66.06
C ALA A 293 25.46 -24.07 65.99
N GLY A 294 26.68 -24.75 66.12
CA GLY A 294 28.21 -24.59 66.25
C GLY A 294 28.94 -25.88 66.89
N GLY A 295 30.25 -26.34 66.92
CA GLY A 295 31.67 -26.14 66.36
C GLY A 295 32.86 -27.05 66.99
N GLU A 296 34.13 -27.13 66.42
CA GLU A 296 35.54 -27.50 66.98
C GLU A 296 36.08 -29.00 67.24
N VAL A 297 37.37 -29.53 67.47
CA VAL A 297 38.90 -29.21 67.36
C VAL A 297 40.00 -30.37 67.74
N GLN A 298 41.27 -30.42 67.15
CA GLN A 298 42.67 -31.00 67.54
C GLN A 298 43.05 -32.58 67.72
N LYS A 299 44.29 -33.22 67.91
CA LYS A 299 45.81 -32.99 68.11
C LYS A 299 46.88 -34.23 68.08
N GLU A 300 48.21 -34.04 67.77
CA GLU A 300 49.61 -34.54 68.28
C GLU A 300 50.37 -35.99 68.35
N CYS A 301 51.76 -36.00 68.26
CA CYS A 301 52.98 -36.77 68.85
C CYS A 301 53.28 -38.36 68.84
N GLU A 302 54.46 -39.02 69.21
CA GLU A 302 55.99 -38.94 68.97
C GLU A 302 56.97 -40.09 69.59
N SER A 303 58.32 -40.13 69.28
CA SER A 303 59.56 -40.86 69.91
C SER A 303 60.04 -42.34 69.46
N GLN A 304 61.19 -43.05 69.76
CA GLN A 304 62.51 -42.96 70.56
C GLN A 304 63.75 -43.92 70.11
N VAL A 305 64.77 -44.36 70.96
CA VAL A 305 66.21 -44.87 70.60
C VAL A 305 66.95 -45.94 71.55
N HIS A 306 68.09 -46.66 71.15
CA HIS A 306 69.42 -46.98 71.91
C HIS A 306 70.07 -48.45 72.09
N VAL A 307 71.44 -48.65 72.19
CA VAL A 307 72.21 -49.70 73.01
C VAL A 307 73.20 -50.84 72.42
N PRO A 308 74.56 -50.97 72.67
CA PRO A 308 75.38 -52.24 72.49
C PRO A 308 76.65 -52.51 73.42
N ASP A 309 77.34 -53.71 73.39
CA ASP A 309 78.82 -53.92 73.74
C ASP A 309 79.50 -55.30 73.29
N LYS A 310 80.75 -55.63 73.73
CA LYS A 310 81.79 -56.53 73.12
C LYS A 310 82.26 -57.82 73.89
N SER A 311 83.05 -58.71 73.22
CA SER A 311 84.14 -59.52 73.83
C SER A 311 85.29 -59.85 72.83
N LEU A 312 86.54 -60.06 73.28
CA LEU A 312 87.75 -60.31 72.44
C LEU A 312 88.89 -61.03 73.21
N PHE A 313 89.57 -62.03 72.60
CA PHE A 313 91.05 -62.14 72.54
C PHE A 313 91.56 -63.31 71.66
N ASN A 314 91.05 -64.55 71.81
CA ASN A 314 91.40 -65.66 70.87
C ASN A 314 90.99 -65.33 69.43
N ALA A 315 89.99 -64.45 69.30
CA ALA A 315 89.63 -63.80 68.05
C ALA A 315 90.79 -63.00 67.41
N SER A 316 91.96 -62.78 68.03
CA SER A 316 93.01 -61.86 67.54
C SER A 316 93.77 -62.34 66.31
N GLN A 317 93.95 -63.65 66.09
CA GLN A 317 94.69 -64.15 64.93
C GLN A 317 93.77 -64.56 63.77
N GLU A 318 92.60 -65.11 64.09
CA GLU A 318 91.47 -65.06 63.15
C GLU A 318 91.11 -63.61 62.82
N MET A 319 91.32 -62.65 63.72
CA MET A 319 91.17 -61.22 63.42
C MET A 319 92.14 -60.80 62.36
N GLU A 320 93.41 -61.19 62.31
CA GLU A 320 94.29 -60.63 61.27
C GLU A 320 93.80 -60.98 59.84
N GLN A 321 93.35 -62.22 59.63
CA GLN A 321 92.71 -62.63 58.37
C GLN A 321 91.32 -62.03 58.21
N ARG A 322 90.45 -62.10 59.23
CA ARG A 322 89.15 -61.42 59.23
C ARG A 322 89.26 -59.90 59.23
N ILE A 323 90.43 -59.30 59.44
CA ILE A 323 90.73 -57.86 59.36
C ILE A 323 90.96 -57.55 57.90
N GLN A 324 91.77 -58.34 57.19
CA GLN A 324 91.94 -58.21 55.74
C GLN A 324 90.61 -58.48 55.00
N GLU A 325 89.86 -59.53 55.37
CA GLU A 325 88.53 -59.79 54.81
C GLU A 325 87.51 -58.71 55.20
N ARG A 326 87.47 -58.27 56.47
CA ARG A 326 86.61 -57.16 56.93
C ARG A 326 87.02 -55.83 56.33
N ASP A 327 88.28 -55.59 56.03
CA ASP A 327 88.76 -54.31 55.50
C ASP A 327 88.56 -54.24 53.98
N PHE A 328 88.73 -55.34 53.24
CA PHE A 328 88.21 -55.46 51.88
C PHE A 328 86.67 -55.36 51.86
N ALA A 329 85.98 -56.06 52.76
CA ALA A 329 84.53 -55.93 52.90
C ALA A 329 84.11 -54.55 53.41
N ARG A 330 84.96 -53.79 54.12
CA ARG A 330 84.72 -52.39 54.50
C ARG A 330 84.94 -51.47 53.31
N GLU A 331 85.94 -51.69 52.46
CA GLU A 331 86.11 -50.90 51.25
C GLU A 331 84.91 -51.09 50.31
N GLU A 332 84.42 -52.32 50.15
CA GLU A 332 83.21 -52.61 49.38
C GLU A 332 81.93 -52.13 50.11
N ILE A 333 81.82 -52.26 51.43
CA ILE A 333 80.72 -51.65 52.22
C ILE A 333 80.77 -50.12 52.16
N ASP A 334 81.95 -49.49 52.09
CA ASP A 334 82.12 -48.03 52.05
C ASP A 334 81.98 -47.50 50.62
N LYS A 335 82.21 -48.33 49.60
CA LYS A 335 81.75 -48.13 48.22
C LYS A 335 80.23 -48.23 48.13
N LEU A 336 79.61 -49.29 48.66
CA LEU A 336 78.17 -49.45 48.71
C LEU A 336 77.48 -48.37 49.56
N LYS A 337 78.10 -47.90 50.66
CA LYS A 337 77.63 -46.73 51.41
C LYS A 337 77.72 -45.46 50.57
N ARG A 338 78.79 -45.24 49.80
CA ARG A 338 78.90 -44.10 48.88
C ARG A 338 77.79 -44.17 47.81
N GLU A 339 77.61 -45.31 47.15
CA GLU A 339 76.49 -45.53 46.21
C GLU A 339 75.11 -45.32 46.86
N VAL A 340 74.93 -45.73 48.13
CA VAL A 340 73.68 -45.53 48.88
C VAL A 340 73.50 -44.07 49.31
N ILE A 341 74.57 -43.32 49.59
CA ILE A 341 74.54 -41.88 49.87
C ILE A 341 74.23 -41.10 48.59
N GLU A 342 74.86 -41.46 47.47
CA GLU A 342 74.63 -40.90 46.15
C GLU A 342 73.19 -41.15 45.69
N ARG A 343 72.72 -42.40 45.69
CA ARG A 343 71.31 -42.74 45.40
C ARG A 343 70.33 -42.08 46.39
N ARG A 344 70.73 -41.82 47.65
CA ARG A 344 69.91 -41.03 48.60
C ARG A 344 69.86 -39.55 48.23
N ALA A 345 70.96 -38.97 47.72
CA ALA A 345 70.98 -37.61 47.20
C ALA A 345 70.11 -37.51 45.94
N ASP A 346 70.22 -38.45 45.00
CA ASP A 346 69.37 -38.55 43.80
C ASP A 346 67.89 -38.64 44.18
N ILE A 347 67.54 -39.54 45.11
CA ILE A 347 66.17 -39.69 45.63
C ILE A 347 65.70 -38.40 46.33
N SER A 348 66.58 -37.69 47.04
CA SER A 348 66.24 -36.41 47.68
C SER A 348 65.98 -35.31 46.64
N GLN A 349 66.80 -35.23 45.60
CA GLN A 349 66.62 -34.28 44.50
C GLN A 349 65.38 -34.62 43.65
N ALA A 350 65.10 -35.90 43.43
CA ALA A 350 63.89 -36.37 42.77
C ALA A 350 62.63 -36.03 43.59
N LYS A 351 62.68 -36.14 44.92
CA LYS A 351 61.60 -35.69 45.82
C LYS A 351 61.41 -34.17 45.78
N GLU A 352 62.48 -33.39 45.87
CA GLU A 352 62.37 -31.93 45.80
C GLU A 352 61.78 -31.48 44.45
N ASN A 353 62.20 -32.11 43.35
CA ASN A 353 61.61 -31.89 42.04
C ASN A 353 60.12 -32.29 42.01
N LEU A 354 59.74 -33.44 42.59
CA LEU A 354 58.34 -33.88 42.67
C LEU A 354 57.48 -32.89 43.48
N GLU A 355 57.99 -32.34 44.57
CA GLU A 355 57.32 -31.32 45.38
C GLU A 355 57.18 -29.99 44.60
N ARG A 356 58.21 -29.56 43.88
CA ARG A 356 58.16 -28.39 42.97
C ARG A 356 57.10 -28.58 41.87
N TRP A 357 57.07 -29.74 41.21
CA TRP A 357 56.05 -30.07 40.20
C TRP A 357 54.64 -30.17 40.82
N GLY A 358 54.51 -30.71 42.03
CA GLY A 358 53.24 -30.76 42.76
C GLY A 358 52.71 -29.37 43.11
N ALA A 359 53.57 -28.48 43.61
CA ALA A 359 53.23 -27.09 43.88
C ALA A 359 52.86 -26.32 42.59
N GLN A 360 53.57 -26.57 41.48
CA GLN A 360 53.25 -25.99 40.18
C GLN A 360 51.90 -26.49 39.65
N ASN A 361 51.61 -27.79 39.74
CA ASN A 361 50.32 -28.36 39.36
C ASN A 361 49.16 -27.83 40.21
N LYS A 362 49.37 -27.65 41.53
CA LYS A 362 48.38 -26.99 42.41
C LYS A 362 48.09 -25.56 41.96
N LYS A 363 49.13 -24.76 41.70
CA LYS A 363 48.99 -23.38 41.21
C LYS A 363 48.29 -23.32 39.85
N LEU A 364 48.61 -24.22 38.92
CA LEU A 364 47.93 -24.31 37.63
C LEU A 364 46.44 -24.70 37.79
N SER A 365 46.12 -25.61 38.72
CA SER A 365 44.74 -25.98 39.03
C SER A 365 43.95 -24.82 39.65
N GLU A 366 44.57 -24.03 40.54
CA GLU A 366 44.00 -22.81 41.09
C GLU A 366 43.73 -21.77 39.99
N GLN A 367 44.68 -21.54 39.08
CA GLN A 367 44.51 -20.63 37.94
C GLN A 367 43.44 -21.10 36.94
N ILE A 368 43.34 -22.41 36.67
CA ILE A 368 42.28 -22.99 35.84
C ILE A 368 40.91 -22.74 36.49
N LYS A 369 40.81 -22.85 37.82
CA LYS A 369 39.58 -22.54 38.55
C LYS A 369 39.23 -21.05 38.45
N GLU A 370 40.17 -20.14 38.72
CA GLU A 370 39.95 -18.69 38.59
C GLU A 370 39.44 -18.30 37.19
N VAL A 371 40.02 -18.88 36.14
CA VAL A 371 39.58 -18.67 34.75
C VAL A 371 38.20 -19.27 34.48
N SER A 372 37.88 -20.42 35.07
CA SER A 372 36.54 -21.04 34.97
C SER A 372 35.47 -20.22 35.68
N ASP A 373 35.74 -19.75 36.89
CA ASP A 373 34.81 -18.94 37.69
C ASP A 373 34.57 -17.58 37.00
N ALA A 374 35.64 -16.94 36.48
CA ALA A 374 35.54 -15.71 35.68
C ALA A 374 34.77 -15.91 34.36
N LYS A 375 34.97 -17.05 33.67
CA LYS A 375 34.20 -17.41 32.47
C LYS A 375 32.71 -17.54 32.79
N GLY A 376 32.35 -18.24 33.87
CA GLY A 376 30.96 -18.41 34.29
C GLY A 376 30.25 -17.07 34.55
N HIS A 377 30.93 -16.14 35.21
CA HIS A 377 30.39 -14.79 35.44
C HIS A 377 30.20 -14.00 34.13
N LEU A 378 31.12 -14.11 33.16
CA LEU A 378 30.97 -13.50 31.84
C LEU A 378 29.83 -14.13 31.02
N GLU A 379 29.58 -15.44 31.16
CA GLU A 379 28.45 -16.13 30.53
C GLU A 379 27.11 -15.69 31.16
N GLU A 380 27.05 -15.47 32.48
CA GLU A 380 25.90 -14.90 33.18
C GLU A 380 25.62 -13.44 32.75
N MET A 381 26.65 -12.59 32.72
CA MET A 381 26.54 -11.20 32.23
C MET A 381 26.04 -11.15 30.78
N LEU A 382 26.55 -12.02 29.91
CA LEU A 382 26.11 -12.12 28.52
C LEU A 382 24.65 -12.56 28.44
N LEU A 383 24.23 -13.56 29.23
CA LEU A 383 22.85 -14.02 29.28
C LEU A 383 21.90 -12.88 29.71
N SER A 384 22.24 -12.17 30.79
CA SER A 384 21.51 -10.98 31.26
C SER A 384 21.40 -9.90 30.17
N ALA A 385 22.50 -9.56 29.49
CA ALA A 385 22.50 -8.58 28.42
C ALA A 385 21.65 -9.02 27.21
N THR A 386 21.64 -10.33 26.87
CA THR A 386 20.76 -10.83 25.80
C THR A 386 19.28 -10.83 26.18
N GLN A 387 18.94 -10.98 27.47
CA GLN A 387 17.57 -10.79 27.95
C GLN A 387 17.14 -9.33 27.86
N GLU A 388 17.96 -8.39 28.37
CA GLU A 388 17.67 -6.95 28.31
C GLU A 388 17.50 -6.48 26.84
N LEU A 389 18.32 -7.00 25.92
CA LEU A 389 18.16 -6.74 24.48
C LEU A 389 16.84 -7.29 23.91
N ARG A 390 16.40 -8.48 24.31
CA ARG A 390 15.08 -9.04 23.90
C ARG A 390 13.92 -8.18 24.41
N GLU A 391 13.98 -7.76 25.68
CA GLU A 391 12.96 -6.90 26.29
C GLU A 391 12.89 -5.54 25.59
N LYS A 392 14.05 -4.91 25.34
CA LYS A 392 14.13 -3.67 24.54
C LYS A 392 13.64 -3.86 23.11
N THR A 393 13.99 -4.95 22.43
CA THR A 393 13.40 -5.28 21.11
C THR A 393 11.88 -5.42 21.18
N GLY A 394 11.33 -6.02 22.25
CA GLY A 394 9.89 -6.09 22.51
C GLY A 394 9.25 -4.70 22.60
N THR A 395 9.82 -3.78 23.38
CA THR A 395 9.31 -2.40 23.50
C THR A 395 9.44 -1.58 22.22
N ILE A 396 10.50 -1.79 21.43
CA ILE A 396 10.65 -1.17 20.11
C ILE A 396 9.53 -1.66 19.17
N ASN A 397 9.21 -2.94 19.18
CA ASN A 397 8.14 -3.50 18.36
C ASN A 397 6.75 -2.95 18.74
N THR A 398 6.43 -2.80 20.04
CA THR A 398 5.15 -2.22 20.47
C THR A 398 5.05 -0.72 20.15
N LEU A 399 6.12 0.05 20.34
CA LEU A 399 6.17 1.46 19.95
C LEU A 399 6.07 1.65 18.42
N THR A 400 6.67 0.73 17.64
CA THR A 400 6.57 0.76 16.17
C THR A 400 5.14 0.48 15.69
N ALA A 401 4.43 -0.46 16.34
CA ALA A 401 3.01 -0.70 16.05
C ALA A 401 2.14 0.53 16.40
N GLN A 402 2.35 1.13 17.58
CA GLN A 402 1.64 2.35 17.99
C GLN A 402 1.92 3.55 17.06
N ALA A 403 3.13 3.67 16.53
CA ALA A 403 3.46 4.67 15.53
C ALA A 403 2.67 4.44 14.23
N GLY A 404 2.59 3.19 13.75
CA GLY A 404 1.79 2.83 12.58
C GLY A 404 0.30 3.11 12.73
N ASP A 405 -0.28 2.83 13.91
CA ASP A 405 -1.68 3.14 14.21
C ASP A 405 -1.94 4.67 14.23
N LEU A 406 -0.98 5.46 14.72
CA LEU A 406 -1.07 6.93 14.71
C LEU A 406 -0.89 7.51 13.30
N GLU A 407 0.03 6.98 12.49
CA GLU A 407 0.20 7.34 11.09
C GLU A 407 -1.05 6.99 10.26
N PHE A 408 -1.66 5.82 10.48
CA PHE A 408 -2.92 5.45 9.84
C PHE A 408 -4.05 6.45 10.16
N ARG A 409 -4.23 6.77 11.46
CA ARG A 409 -5.26 7.72 11.90
C ARG A 409 -5.00 9.15 11.43
N LEU A 410 -3.74 9.57 11.28
CA LEU A 410 -3.39 10.86 10.70
C LEU A 410 -3.79 10.92 9.21
N ASN A 411 -3.42 9.91 8.43
CA ASN A 411 -3.81 9.80 7.02
C ASN A 411 -5.34 9.78 6.83
N GLU A 412 -6.08 9.11 7.73
CA GLU A 412 -7.54 9.13 7.74
C GLU A 412 -8.09 10.55 7.99
N GLN A 413 -7.54 11.29 8.95
CA GLN A 413 -7.96 12.68 9.19
C GLN A 413 -7.57 13.64 8.07
N GLU A 414 -6.37 13.51 7.47
CA GLU A 414 -5.99 14.33 6.31
C GLU A 414 -6.92 14.08 5.11
N SER A 415 -7.32 12.82 4.87
CA SER A 415 -8.31 12.45 3.86
C SER A 415 -9.71 13.05 4.13
N LEU A 416 -10.16 13.02 5.39
CA LEU A 416 -11.42 13.63 5.81
C LEU A 416 -11.39 15.16 5.63
N VAL A 417 -10.32 15.83 6.07
CA VAL A 417 -10.15 17.29 5.90
C VAL A 417 -10.12 17.68 4.43
N ALA A 418 -9.35 16.98 3.58
CA ALA A 418 -9.31 17.23 2.14
C ALA A 418 -10.69 17.05 1.47
N SER A 419 -11.48 16.06 1.94
CA SER A 419 -12.85 15.80 1.50
C SER A 419 -13.82 16.92 1.92
N GLU A 420 -13.66 17.50 3.12
CA GLU A 420 -14.47 18.63 3.57
C GLU A 420 -14.08 19.95 2.91
N GLU A 421 -12.78 20.24 2.78
CA GLU A 421 -12.32 21.39 1.99
C GLU A 421 -12.83 21.33 0.55
N ALA A 422 -12.88 20.15 -0.07
CA ALA A 422 -13.45 19.99 -1.42
C ALA A 422 -14.93 20.39 -1.45
N LYS A 423 -15.75 19.93 -0.49
CA LYS A 423 -17.17 20.34 -0.37
C LYS A 423 -17.31 21.86 -0.22
N TYR A 424 -16.45 22.49 0.59
CA TYR A 424 -16.47 23.95 0.76
C TYR A 424 -16.01 24.71 -0.50
N ARG A 425 -15.01 24.20 -1.24
CA ARG A 425 -14.59 24.73 -2.54
C ARG A 425 -15.71 24.64 -3.59
N ASP A 426 -16.43 23.51 -3.64
CA ASP A 426 -17.60 23.32 -4.49
C ASP A 426 -18.72 24.32 -4.13
N GLN A 427 -19.12 24.39 -2.85
CA GLN A 427 -20.17 25.30 -2.37
C GLN A 427 -19.85 26.78 -2.64
N ILE A 428 -18.59 27.19 -2.45
CA ILE A 428 -18.15 28.57 -2.78
C ILE A 428 -18.24 28.81 -4.29
N THR A 429 -17.92 27.82 -5.12
CA THR A 429 -17.99 27.92 -6.59
C THR A 429 -19.44 27.99 -7.08
N GLU A 430 -20.33 27.15 -6.55
CA GLU A 430 -21.77 27.18 -6.80
C GLU A 430 -22.38 28.53 -6.40
N ARG A 431 -22.16 28.96 -5.15
CA ARG A 431 -22.62 30.26 -4.63
C ARG A 431 -22.13 31.42 -5.48
N ASN A 432 -20.85 31.43 -5.86
CA ASN A 432 -20.28 32.49 -6.71
C ASN A 432 -20.86 32.49 -8.13
N THR A 433 -21.22 31.31 -8.66
CA THR A 433 -21.90 31.16 -9.96
C THR A 433 -23.33 31.70 -9.88
N LEU A 434 -24.12 31.27 -8.90
CA LEU A 434 -25.47 31.77 -8.65
C LEU A 434 -25.50 33.30 -8.46
N LEU A 435 -24.57 33.84 -7.68
CA LEU A 435 -24.42 35.29 -7.49
C LEU A 435 -24.16 36.03 -8.82
N LEU A 436 -23.26 35.51 -9.66
CA LEU A 436 -22.97 36.09 -10.98
C LEU A 436 -24.19 36.02 -11.91
N THR A 437 -24.94 34.92 -11.90
CA THR A 437 -26.20 34.76 -12.64
C THR A 437 -27.27 35.73 -12.18
N ILE A 438 -27.48 35.90 -10.86
CA ILE A 438 -28.42 36.89 -10.30
C ILE A 438 -28.01 38.31 -10.71
N TYR A 439 -26.71 38.62 -10.70
CA TYR A 439 -26.20 39.92 -11.18
C TYR A 439 -26.54 40.13 -12.67
N GLN A 440 -26.29 39.14 -13.53
CA GLN A 440 -26.58 39.22 -14.96
C GLN A 440 -28.08 39.41 -15.24
N TYR A 441 -28.96 38.75 -14.49
CA TYR A 441 -30.40 39.00 -14.57
C TYR A 441 -30.77 40.41 -14.09
N ALA A 442 -30.25 40.86 -12.95
CA ALA A 442 -30.51 42.21 -12.43
C ALA A 442 -29.99 43.31 -13.39
N ASP A 443 -28.84 43.10 -14.03
CA ASP A 443 -28.28 44.01 -15.02
C ASP A 443 -29.12 44.06 -16.30
N SER A 444 -29.61 42.91 -16.78
CA SER A 444 -30.48 42.87 -17.97
C SER A 444 -31.86 43.49 -17.74
N LEU A 445 -32.42 43.37 -16.52
CA LEU A 445 -33.71 43.97 -16.13
C LEU A 445 -33.63 45.48 -15.87
N VAL A 446 -32.56 45.96 -15.22
CA VAL A 446 -32.33 47.41 -15.04
C VAL A 446 -31.93 48.08 -16.36
N GLY A 447 -31.31 47.32 -17.26
CA GLY A 447 -30.91 47.78 -18.59
C GLY A 447 -29.63 48.62 -18.58
N ALA A 448 -29.14 48.90 -19.79
CA ALA A 448 -28.09 49.91 -19.99
C ALA A 448 -28.68 51.31 -19.73
N PRO A 449 -27.95 52.21 -19.06
CA PRO A 449 -28.41 53.58 -18.86
C PRO A 449 -28.64 54.26 -20.22
N GLN A 450 -29.72 55.05 -20.33
CA GLN A 450 -30.15 55.71 -21.57
C GLN A 450 -29.11 56.70 -22.15
N ASN A 451 -28.05 57.02 -21.41
CA ASN A 451 -27.00 57.97 -21.77
C ASN A 451 -25.97 57.36 -22.76
N GLY A 452 -26.41 56.80 -23.89
CA GLY A 452 -25.65 56.60 -25.13
C GLY A 452 -24.38 55.71 -25.15
N VAL A 453 -23.80 55.34 -24.01
CA VAL A 453 -22.51 54.62 -23.96
C VAL A 453 -22.69 53.13 -24.30
N SER A 454 -21.98 52.67 -25.33
CA SER A 454 -22.04 51.30 -25.85
C SER A 454 -21.84 50.20 -24.79
N ARG A 455 -22.67 49.16 -24.85
CA ARG A 455 -22.77 47.99 -23.94
C ARG A 455 -21.49 47.13 -23.73
N SER A 456 -20.33 47.55 -24.24
CA SER A 456 -19.10 46.74 -24.36
C SER A 456 -17.94 47.17 -23.43
N SER A 457 -18.03 48.35 -22.81
CA SER A 457 -17.02 48.83 -21.84
C SER A 457 -17.42 48.55 -20.39
N SER A 458 -18.63 48.91 -19.97
CA SER A 458 -19.09 48.86 -18.58
C SER A 458 -19.04 47.46 -17.95
N THR A 459 -19.27 46.41 -18.73
CA THR A 459 -19.23 45.01 -18.30
C THR A 459 -17.81 44.48 -18.01
N ARG A 460 -16.76 45.22 -18.42
CA ARG A 460 -15.37 44.74 -18.35
C ARG A 460 -14.67 44.99 -17.01
N ASN A 461 -15.20 45.90 -16.20
CA ASN A 461 -14.60 46.35 -14.93
C ASN A 461 -15.35 45.85 -13.68
N ILE A 462 -16.37 44.99 -13.82
CA ILE A 462 -17.14 44.44 -12.70
C ILE A 462 -16.27 43.36 -12.02
N PRO A 463 -15.93 43.47 -10.72
CA PRO A 463 -15.20 42.42 -10.02
C PRO A 463 -16.00 41.12 -10.02
N LYS A 464 -15.35 39.98 -10.32
CA LYS A 464 -16.01 38.68 -10.19
C LYS A 464 -16.25 38.39 -8.70
N PRO A 465 -17.30 37.64 -8.32
CA PRO A 465 -17.61 37.35 -6.91
C PRO A 465 -16.46 36.68 -6.13
N ASN A 466 -15.53 36.03 -6.83
CA ASN A 466 -14.36 35.37 -6.26
C ASN A 466 -13.11 36.26 -6.12
N THR A 467 -13.08 37.48 -6.69
CA THR A 467 -11.89 38.35 -6.68
C THR A 467 -12.03 39.54 -5.73
N ASN A 468 -13.22 40.14 -5.64
CA ASN A 468 -13.53 41.13 -4.60
C ASN A 468 -15.03 41.08 -4.29
N PHE A 469 -15.41 40.21 -3.34
CA PHE A 469 -16.80 40.02 -2.95
C PHE A 469 -17.46 41.31 -2.40
N PRO A 470 -16.81 42.12 -1.52
CA PRO A 470 -17.39 43.38 -1.06
C PRO A 470 -17.81 44.34 -2.19
N LEU A 471 -16.93 44.63 -3.15
CA LEU A 471 -17.28 45.52 -4.28
C LEU A 471 -18.37 44.92 -5.18
N PHE A 472 -18.31 43.61 -5.45
CA PHE A 472 -19.38 42.93 -6.19
C PHE A 472 -20.73 43.00 -5.45
N HIS A 473 -20.72 42.89 -4.12
CA HIS A 473 -21.89 42.97 -3.27
C HIS A 473 -22.50 44.38 -3.23
N GLU A 474 -21.68 45.43 -3.22
CA GLU A 474 -22.18 46.81 -3.39
C GLU A 474 -22.80 47.02 -4.77
N HIS A 475 -22.17 46.53 -5.84
CA HIS A 475 -22.71 46.64 -7.20
C HIS A 475 -24.04 45.90 -7.38
N ILE A 476 -24.19 44.68 -6.85
CA ILE A 476 -25.47 43.94 -6.95
C ILE A 476 -26.56 44.62 -6.11
N ILE A 477 -26.25 45.14 -4.92
CA ILE A 477 -27.18 45.91 -4.10
C ILE A 477 -27.60 47.21 -4.81
N ALA A 478 -26.70 47.92 -5.48
CA ALA A 478 -27.03 49.12 -6.24
C ALA A 478 -27.99 48.82 -7.41
N LYS A 479 -27.78 47.70 -8.12
CA LYS A 479 -28.69 47.22 -9.17
C LYS A 479 -30.06 46.83 -8.61
N LEU A 480 -30.11 46.05 -7.53
CA LEU A 480 -31.37 45.65 -6.88
C LEU A 480 -32.16 46.85 -6.30
N LYS A 481 -31.50 47.84 -5.70
CA LYS A 481 -32.11 49.11 -5.27
C LYS A 481 -32.69 49.89 -6.46
N THR A 482 -32.04 49.84 -7.62
CA THR A 482 -32.53 50.47 -8.86
C THR A 482 -33.75 49.73 -9.42
N LEU A 483 -33.71 48.39 -9.44
CA LEU A 483 -34.84 47.54 -9.85
C LEU A 483 -36.07 47.78 -8.96
N SER A 484 -35.89 47.82 -7.63
CA SER A 484 -36.97 48.11 -6.67
C SER A 484 -37.65 49.46 -6.93
N ARG A 485 -36.87 50.53 -7.22
CA ARG A 485 -37.41 51.84 -7.61
C ARG A 485 -38.17 51.79 -8.93
N LEU A 486 -37.69 50.99 -9.90
CA LEU A 486 -38.37 50.79 -11.18
C LEU A 486 -39.71 50.07 -10.99
N THR A 487 -39.76 49.02 -10.14
CA THR A 487 -41.00 48.33 -9.76
C THR A 487 -42.00 49.29 -9.13
N GLN A 488 -41.62 50.07 -8.11
CA GLN A 488 -42.49 51.08 -7.48
C GLN A 488 -43.01 52.13 -8.48
N THR A 489 -42.16 52.54 -9.44
CA THR A 489 -42.55 53.46 -10.51
C THR A 489 -43.55 52.83 -11.48
N PHE A 490 -43.37 51.54 -11.80
CA PHE A 490 -44.29 50.78 -12.63
C PHE A 490 -45.63 50.54 -11.94
N GLU A 491 -45.63 50.14 -10.66
CA GLU A 491 -46.84 50.00 -9.83
C GLU A 491 -47.64 51.30 -9.76
N LYS A 492 -46.97 52.42 -9.49
CA LYS A 492 -47.60 53.75 -9.48
C LYS A 492 -48.21 54.09 -10.84
N ARG A 493 -47.47 53.88 -11.94
CA ARG A 493 -47.96 54.18 -13.30
C ARG A 493 -49.05 53.22 -13.77
N ALA A 494 -49.02 51.96 -13.36
CA ALA A 494 -50.07 50.98 -13.61
C ALA A 494 -51.35 51.34 -12.86
N LYS A 495 -51.25 51.79 -11.60
CA LYS A 495 -52.37 52.35 -10.86
C LYS A 495 -52.91 53.62 -11.52
N GLU A 496 -52.06 54.59 -11.86
CA GLU A 496 -52.46 55.80 -12.59
C GLU A 496 -53.14 55.50 -13.94
N LEU A 497 -52.85 54.36 -14.58
CA LEU A 497 -53.56 53.90 -15.78
C LEU A 497 -54.88 53.21 -15.45
N TYR A 498 -54.91 52.36 -14.42
CA TYR A 498 -56.12 51.71 -13.92
C TYR A 498 -57.16 52.75 -13.47
N ASP A 499 -56.77 53.71 -12.65
CA ASP A 499 -57.62 54.80 -12.13
C ASP A 499 -58.22 55.62 -13.29
N ARG A 500 -57.43 55.93 -14.34
CA ARG A 500 -57.91 56.62 -15.55
C ARG A 500 -58.84 55.76 -16.41
N CYS A 501 -58.56 54.47 -16.56
CA CYS A 501 -59.46 53.56 -17.27
C CYS A 501 -60.78 53.43 -16.50
N GLN A 502 -60.75 53.33 -15.17
CA GLN A 502 -61.93 53.29 -14.32
C GLN A 502 -62.75 54.59 -14.42
N GLU A 503 -62.09 55.76 -14.41
CA GLU A 503 -62.76 57.04 -14.66
C GLU A 503 -63.43 57.09 -16.04
N GLN A 504 -62.74 56.63 -17.10
CA GLN A 504 -63.34 56.54 -18.45
C GLN A 504 -64.52 55.56 -18.50
N PHE A 505 -64.44 54.41 -17.82
CA PHE A 505 -65.58 53.49 -17.68
C PHE A 505 -66.76 54.17 -16.97
N SER A 506 -66.54 54.85 -15.84
CA SER A 506 -67.60 55.58 -15.14
C SER A 506 -68.18 56.76 -15.94
N VAL A 507 -67.42 57.35 -16.87
CA VAL A 507 -67.93 58.34 -17.82
C VAL A 507 -68.78 57.68 -18.91
N MET A 508 -68.35 56.55 -19.47
CA MET A 508 -69.14 55.79 -20.45
C MET A 508 -70.42 55.20 -19.85
N GLU A 509 -70.37 54.75 -18.60
CA GLU A 509 -71.52 54.27 -17.82
C GLU A 509 -72.56 55.38 -17.64
N LYS A 510 -72.15 56.57 -17.17
CA LYS A 510 -73.02 57.76 -17.10
C LYS A 510 -73.56 58.18 -18.46
N GLN A 511 -72.78 58.04 -19.54
CA GLN A 511 -73.29 58.27 -20.90
C GLN A 511 -74.33 57.23 -21.31
N ALA A 512 -74.11 55.95 -20.98
CA ALA A 512 -75.07 54.88 -21.21
C ALA A 512 -76.37 55.11 -20.43
N ASP A 513 -76.30 55.54 -19.16
CA ASP A 513 -77.47 55.92 -18.36
C ASP A 513 -78.22 57.12 -18.93
N ILE A 514 -77.52 58.14 -19.44
CA ILE A 514 -78.12 59.30 -20.10
C ILE A 514 -78.80 58.89 -21.42
N GLN A 515 -78.21 57.97 -22.18
CA GLN A 515 -78.80 57.44 -23.41
C GLN A 515 -79.95 56.49 -23.11
N SER A 516 -79.89 55.66 -22.07
CA SER A 516 -80.99 54.85 -21.55
C SER A 516 -82.16 55.75 -21.12
N SER A 517 -81.89 56.79 -20.31
CA SER A 517 -82.85 57.82 -19.92
C SER A 517 -83.40 58.64 -21.09
N ARG A 518 -82.70 58.70 -22.23
CA ARG A 518 -83.23 59.26 -23.49
C ARG A 518 -84.10 58.26 -24.24
N ILE A 519 -83.67 57.00 -24.33
CA ILE A 519 -84.43 55.90 -24.90
C ILE A 519 -85.75 55.73 -24.14
N ASP A 520 -85.76 55.79 -22.80
CA ASP A 520 -86.99 55.73 -22.00
C ASP A 520 -87.91 56.94 -22.19
N ARG A 521 -87.36 58.14 -22.41
CA ARG A 521 -88.17 59.31 -22.80
C ARG A 521 -88.73 59.16 -24.22
N CYS A 522 -87.96 58.62 -25.16
CA CYS A 522 -88.45 58.27 -26.50
C CYS A 522 -89.49 57.15 -26.45
N ASN A 523 -89.30 56.11 -25.64
CA ASN A 523 -90.25 55.02 -25.42
C ASN A 523 -91.52 55.53 -24.75
N LYS A 524 -91.42 56.48 -23.81
CA LYS A 524 -92.58 57.16 -23.22
C LYS A 524 -93.29 58.05 -24.24
N HIS A 525 -92.58 58.75 -25.13
CA HIS A 525 -93.21 59.47 -26.24
C HIS A 525 -93.83 58.54 -27.28
N VAL A 526 -93.21 57.41 -27.63
CA VAL A 526 -93.76 56.39 -28.54
C VAL A 526 -94.97 55.70 -27.91
N LYS A 527 -94.95 55.44 -26.60
CA LYS A 527 -96.11 54.93 -25.85
C LYS A 527 -97.23 55.97 -25.82
N ASN A 528 -96.95 57.22 -25.42
CA ASN A 528 -97.95 58.30 -25.46
C ASN A 528 -98.48 58.55 -26.88
N MET A 529 -97.68 58.38 -27.93
CA MET A 529 -98.15 58.43 -29.32
C MET A 529 -98.99 57.21 -29.68
N LYS A 530 -98.63 55.99 -29.27
CA LYS A 530 -99.44 54.79 -29.46
C LYS A 530 -100.80 54.91 -28.76
N ASP A 531 -100.81 55.45 -27.55
CA ASP A 531 -101.99 55.58 -26.70
C ASP A 531 -102.88 56.76 -27.17
N ASN A 532 -102.31 57.82 -27.77
CA ASN A 532 -103.08 58.92 -28.40
C ASN A 532 -103.42 58.73 -29.89
N SER A 533 -102.82 57.77 -30.60
CA SER A 533 -102.99 57.60 -32.07
C SER A 533 -103.98 56.49 -32.43
N SER A 534 -105.22 56.64 -31.98
CA SER A 534 -106.37 55.87 -32.48
C SER A 534 -106.88 56.35 -33.86
N LEU A 535 -106.05 57.07 -34.64
CA LEU A 535 -106.45 57.65 -35.94
C LEU A 535 -105.27 57.90 -36.90
N SER A 536 -105.59 57.94 -38.20
CA SER A 536 -104.72 58.21 -39.36
C SER A 536 -103.82 57.08 -39.88
N PHE A 537 -104.43 56.28 -40.77
CA PHE A 537 -103.85 55.26 -41.66
C PHE A 537 -102.66 55.72 -42.55
N THR A 538 -102.31 57.02 -42.56
CA THR A 538 -101.38 57.62 -43.54
C THR A 538 -99.90 57.56 -43.17
N GLN A 539 -99.55 57.37 -41.90
CA GLN A 539 -98.14 57.42 -41.47
C GLN A 539 -97.35 56.13 -41.78
N ALA A 540 -98.02 54.98 -41.85
CA ALA A 540 -97.41 53.68 -42.14
C ALA A 540 -96.70 53.62 -43.50
N ALA A 541 -97.17 54.38 -44.49
CA ALA A 541 -96.56 54.45 -45.82
C ALA A 541 -95.13 55.05 -45.80
N LYS A 542 -94.85 56.00 -44.89
CA LYS A 542 -93.54 56.66 -44.78
C LYS A 542 -92.46 55.78 -44.11
N TYR A 543 -92.86 54.78 -43.32
CA TYR A 543 -91.91 53.86 -42.71
C TYR A 543 -91.48 52.72 -43.64
N ARG A 544 -92.32 52.31 -44.60
CA ARG A 544 -91.93 51.34 -45.64
C ARG A 544 -90.80 51.88 -46.53
N THR A 545 -90.95 53.08 -47.08
CA THR A 545 -89.91 53.70 -47.92
C THR A 545 -88.61 54.06 -47.18
N LEU A 546 -88.62 54.05 -45.84
CA LEU A 546 -87.42 54.19 -45.02
C LEU A 546 -86.70 52.83 -44.80
N LEU A 547 -87.47 51.75 -44.67
CA LEU A 547 -86.95 50.37 -44.64
C LEU A 547 -86.27 50.01 -45.97
N ASP A 548 -86.88 50.35 -47.10
CA ASP A 548 -86.36 50.07 -48.45
C ASP A 548 -85.02 50.77 -48.74
N LYS A 549 -84.70 51.87 -48.03
CA LYS A 549 -83.36 52.48 -48.07
C LYS A 549 -82.34 51.75 -47.19
N LYS A 550 -82.77 51.24 -46.03
CA LYS A 550 -81.88 50.53 -45.10
C LYS A 550 -81.51 49.12 -45.53
N THR A 551 -82.31 48.47 -46.37
CA THR A 551 -81.92 47.22 -47.04
C THR A 551 -80.76 47.43 -48.01
N VAL A 552 -80.80 48.49 -48.84
CA VAL A 552 -79.72 48.81 -49.81
C VAL A 552 -78.39 49.13 -49.10
N GLU A 553 -78.43 49.90 -47.99
CA GLU A 553 -77.23 50.15 -47.17
C GLU A 553 -76.65 48.84 -46.57
N LEU A 554 -77.50 47.88 -46.21
CA LEU A 554 -77.10 46.60 -45.63
C LEU A 554 -76.48 45.68 -46.69
N GLU A 555 -76.94 45.74 -47.95
CA GLU A 555 -76.32 45.02 -49.07
C GLU A 555 -74.94 45.59 -49.44
N ALA A 556 -74.77 46.92 -49.40
CA ALA A 556 -73.46 47.56 -49.55
C ALA A 556 -72.46 47.18 -48.44
N ALA A 557 -72.94 46.94 -47.21
CA ALA A 557 -72.09 46.41 -46.14
C ALA A 557 -71.70 44.93 -46.36
N ARG A 558 -72.55 44.14 -47.05
CA ARG A 558 -72.28 42.73 -47.36
C ARG A 558 -71.24 42.54 -48.47
N SER A 559 -71.21 43.39 -49.51
CA SER A 559 -70.19 43.33 -50.55
C SER A 559 -68.79 43.61 -49.99
N SER A 560 -68.65 44.65 -49.16
CA SER A 560 -67.38 44.98 -48.48
C SER A 560 -66.87 43.84 -47.57
N LYS A 561 -67.77 43.11 -46.90
CA LYS A 561 -67.40 41.90 -46.13
C LYS A 561 -66.79 40.82 -47.02
N ILE A 562 -67.39 40.53 -48.19
CA ILE A 562 -66.90 39.52 -49.13
C ILE A 562 -65.52 39.90 -49.67
N GLU A 563 -65.29 41.19 -49.92
CA GLU A 563 -64.01 41.74 -50.40
C GLU A 563 -62.87 41.65 -49.35
N LEU A 564 -63.21 41.75 -48.05
CA LEU A 564 -62.26 41.48 -46.97
C LEU A 564 -62.00 39.97 -46.79
N GLU A 565 -63.00 39.12 -46.99
CA GLU A 565 -62.84 37.66 -46.90
C GLU A 565 -61.96 37.11 -48.03
N THR A 566 -62.00 37.66 -49.25
CA THR A 566 -61.08 37.30 -50.34
C THR A 566 -59.64 37.79 -50.12
N GLN A 567 -59.45 38.95 -49.47
CA GLN A 567 -58.13 39.41 -49.05
C GLN A 567 -57.51 38.48 -47.99
N ILE A 568 -58.34 37.95 -47.08
CA ILE A 568 -57.90 36.99 -46.04
C ILE A 568 -57.49 35.64 -46.65
N THR A 569 -58.17 35.14 -47.69
CA THR A 569 -57.69 33.94 -48.42
C THR A 569 -56.39 34.20 -49.16
N ALA A 570 -56.25 35.32 -49.88
CA ALA A 570 -55.02 35.66 -50.60
C ALA A 570 -53.79 35.83 -49.68
N LEU A 571 -54.00 36.16 -48.40
CA LEU A 571 -52.94 36.17 -47.38
C LEU A 571 -52.63 34.79 -46.81
N ARG A 572 -53.61 33.86 -46.77
CA ARG A 572 -53.38 32.46 -46.37
C ARG A 572 -52.59 31.69 -47.42
N ASP A 573 -52.88 31.91 -48.70
CA ASP A 573 -52.18 31.24 -49.81
C ASP A 573 -50.68 31.62 -49.82
N LYS A 574 -50.35 32.89 -49.52
CA LYS A 574 -48.97 33.37 -49.31
C LYS A 574 -48.28 32.80 -48.07
N ILE A 575 -49.02 32.23 -47.11
CA ILE A 575 -48.45 31.54 -45.95
C ILE A 575 -48.13 30.08 -46.28
N THR A 576 -48.89 29.44 -47.19
CA THR A 576 -48.59 28.07 -47.66
C THR A 576 -47.33 27.96 -48.52
N ASP A 577 -46.88 29.05 -49.16
CA ASP A 577 -45.62 29.07 -49.93
C ASP A 577 -44.35 28.95 -49.05
N LEU A 578 -44.46 29.00 -47.71
CA LEU A 578 -43.34 28.77 -46.77
C LEU A 578 -42.91 27.29 -46.64
N SER A 579 -43.24 26.46 -47.62
CA SER A 579 -42.90 25.02 -47.73
C SER A 579 -41.39 24.71 -47.55
N GLY A 580 -40.51 25.67 -47.84
CA GLY A 580 -39.06 25.58 -47.61
C GLY A 580 -38.60 25.48 -46.15
N ILE A 581 -39.51 25.45 -45.16
CA ILE A 581 -39.18 25.15 -43.75
C ILE A 581 -39.20 23.63 -43.49
N ASP A 582 -40.19 22.90 -44.03
CA ASP A 582 -40.37 21.47 -43.79
C ASP A 582 -39.24 20.61 -44.40
N VAL A 583 -38.71 21.02 -45.57
CA VAL A 583 -37.51 20.40 -46.17
C VAL A 583 -36.29 20.50 -45.24
N ARG A 584 -36.10 21.65 -44.57
CA ARG A 584 -35.01 21.84 -43.60
C ARG A 584 -35.26 21.03 -42.32
N ALA A 585 -36.49 20.97 -41.82
CA ALA A 585 -36.85 20.13 -40.68
C ALA A 585 -36.55 18.63 -40.95
N LYS A 586 -36.89 18.13 -42.15
CA LYS A 586 -36.59 16.76 -42.59
C LYS A 586 -35.08 16.50 -42.69
N HIS A 587 -34.30 17.44 -43.22
CA HIS A 587 -32.84 17.33 -43.27
C HIS A 587 -32.20 17.28 -41.86
N PHE A 588 -32.63 18.13 -40.92
CA PHE A 588 -32.15 18.06 -39.54
C PHE A 588 -32.56 16.77 -38.84
N LYS A 589 -33.78 16.27 -39.08
CA LYS A 589 -34.25 14.99 -38.52
C LYS A 589 -33.41 13.80 -39.01
N GLY A 590 -33.11 13.72 -40.32
CA GLY A 590 -32.23 12.68 -40.86
C GLY A 590 -30.83 12.71 -40.24
N ARG A 591 -30.23 13.90 -40.11
CA ARG A 591 -28.91 14.07 -39.49
C ARG A 591 -28.88 13.70 -38.00
N ALA A 592 -29.98 13.95 -37.28
CA ALA A 592 -30.11 13.52 -35.89
C ALA A 592 -30.21 11.99 -35.76
N GLN A 593 -30.93 11.32 -36.67
CA GLN A 593 -31.02 9.85 -36.70
C GLN A 593 -29.67 9.20 -37.08
N GLU A 594 -28.91 9.81 -38.01
CA GLU A 594 -27.55 9.37 -38.36
C GLU A 594 -26.58 9.47 -37.17
N MET A 595 -26.63 10.56 -36.41
CA MET A 595 -25.86 10.75 -35.17
C MET A 595 -26.26 9.71 -34.10
N GLN A 596 -27.55 9.42 -33.98
CA GLN A 596 -28.05 8.42 -33.03
C GLN A 596 -27.61 6.99 -33.39
N GLY A 597 -27.58 6.64 -34.68
CA GLY A 597 -27.05 5.35 -35.15
C GLY A 597 -25.56 5.16 -34.78
N LYS A 598 -24.73 6.17 -35.07
CA LYS A 598 -23.28 6.13 -34.74
C LYS A 598 -23.02 6.06 -33.24
N LEU A 599 -23.90 6.64 -32.42
CA LEU A 599 -23.82 6.52 -30.96
C LEU A 599 -24.05 5.05 -30.53
N VAL A 600 -25.09 4.39 -31.07
CA VAL A 600 -25.37 2.97 -30.78
C VAL A 600 -24.24 2.05 -31.26
N GLU A 601 -23.70 2.26 -32.47
CA GLU A 601 -22.52 1.53 -32.95
C GLU A 601 -21.31 1.70 -32.01
N SER A 602 -21.06 2.93 -31.53
CA SER A 602 -19.99 3.20 -30.57
C SER A 602 -20.22 2.49 -29.21
N GLU A 603 -21.46 2.42 -28.75
CA GLU A 603 -21.83 1.66 -27.55
C GLU A 603 -21.60 0.16 -27.72
N GLU A 604 -21.89 -0.44 -28.88
CA GLU A 604 -21.68 -1.87 -29.10
C GLU A 604 -20.19 -2.24 -29.19
N VAL A 605 -19.36 -1.36 -29.76
CA VAL A 605 -17.90 -1.47 -29.72
C VAL A 605 -17.39 -1.38 -28.28
N TRP A 606 -17.86 -0.39 -27.49
CA TRP A 606 -17.50 -0.27 -26.07
C TRP A 606 -17.94 -1.48 -25.23
N LYS A 607 -19.20 -1.93 -25.36
CA LYS A 607 -19.73 -3.13 -24.67
C LYS A 607 -18.92 -4.39 -25.02
N SER A 608 -18.43 -4.48 -26.25
CA SER A 608 -17.60 -5.61 -26.69
C SER A 608 -16.16 -5.52 -26.17
N ARG A 609 -15.58 -4.32 -26.08
CA ARG A 609 -14.28 -4.09 -25.45
C ARG A 609 -14.32 -4.33 -23.93
N VAL A 610 -15.40 -3.95 -23.26
CA VAL A 610 -15.63 -4.27 -21.83
C VAL A 610 -15.66 -5.79 -21.63
N ARG A 611 -16.45 -6.55 -22.42
CA ARG A 611 -16.48 -8.02 -22.37
C ARG A 611 -15.10 -8.67 -22.59
N GLU A 612 -14.27 -8.13 -23.49
CA GLU A 612 -12.88 -8.61 -23.67
C GLU A 612 -12.03 -8.37 -22.42
N LEU A 613 -12.11 -7.18 -21.83
CA LEU A 613 -11.36 -6.83 -20.62
C LEU A 613 -11.81 -7.67 -19.41
N GLU A 614 -13.11 -7.88 -19.23
CA GLU A 614 -13.67 -8.76 -18.19
C GLU A 614 -13.14 -10.20 -18.34
N SER A 615 -13.12 -10.75 -19.56
CA SER A 615 -12.55 -12.08 -19.82
C SER A 615 -11.06 -12.12 -19.47
N ARG A 616 -10.28 -11.10 -19.85
CA ARG A 616 -8.84 -11.05 -19.60
C ARG A 616 -8.52 -10.90 -18.10
N VAL A 617 -9.32 -10.15 -17.34
CA VAL A 617 -9.21 -10.08 -15.87
C VAL A 617 -9.48 -11.45 -15.26
N LYS A 618 -10.56 -12.13 -15.67
CA LYS A 618 -10.90 -13.48 -15.22
C LYS A 618 -9.78 -14.49 -15.51
N ASP A 619 -9.19 -14.46 -16.70
CA ASP A 619 -8.05 -15.32 -17.07
C ASP A 619 -6.81 -15.05 -16.20
N THR A 620 -6.56 -13.78 -15.82
CA THR A 620 -5.48 -13.46 -14.89
C THR A 620 -5.78 -13.89 -13.46
N ASP A 621 -7.02 -13.80 -12.99
CA ASP A 621 -7.44 -14.27 -11.66
C ASP A 621 -7.38 -15.80 -11.55
N ASP A 622 -7.91 -16.53 -12.53
CA ASP A 622 -7.82 -17.99 -12.53
C ASP A 622 -6.37 -18.47 -12.73
N ARG A 623 -5.48 -17.65 -13.31
CA ARG A 623 -4.04 -17.91 -13.36
C ARG A 623 -3.34 -17.60 -12.03
N THR A 624 -3.66 -16.50 -11.35
CA THR A 624 -3.09 -16.22 -10.01
C THR A 624 -3.62 -17.18 -8.95
N ARG A 625 -4.86 -17.67 -9.05
CA ARG A 625 -5.39 -18.79 -8.24
C ARG A 625 -4.57 -20.06 -8.40
N ARG A 626 -4.21 -20.44 -9.65
CA ARG A 626 -3.32 -21.58 -9.92
C ARG A 626 -1.89 -21.35 -9.40
N GLU A 627 -1.34 -20.15 -9.59
CA GLU A 627 -0.01 -19.77 -9.08
C GLU A 627 0.01 -19.75 -7.53
N ARG A 628 -1.08 -19.32 -6.86
CA ARG A 628 -1.26 -19.42 -5.40
C ARG A 628 -1.41 -20.85 -4.91
N LYS A 629 -2.25 -21.68 -5.57
CA LYS A 629 -2.41 -23.08 -5.17
C LYS A 629 -1.09 -23.84 -5.29
N GLY A 630 -0.37 -23.71 -6.40
CA GLY A 630 0.95 -24.33 -6.57
C GLY A 630 2.05 -23.77 -5.65
N ALA A 631 1.80 -22.67 -4.93
CA ALA A 631 2.63 -22.21 -3.82
C ALA A 631 2.18 -22.81 -2.49
N GLN A 632 0.87 -22.94 -2.25
CA GLN A 632 0.30 -23.63 -1.09
C GLN A 632 0.67 -25.12 -1.08
N ASP A 633 0.50 -25.84 -2.20
CA ASP A 633 0.87 -27.25 -2.36
C ASP A 633 2.37 -27.46 -2.00
N LYS A 634 3.24 -26.47 -2.28
CA LYS A 634 4.66 -26.48 -1.90
C LYS A 634 4.90 -26.17 -0.42
N ILE A 635 4.12 -25.27 0.17
CA ILE A 635 4.19 -24.98 1.62
C ILE A 635 3.76 -26.22 2.41
N GLU A 636 2.69 -26.90 1.99
CA GLU A 636 2.20 -28.14 2.59
C GLU A 636 3.26 -29.26 2.48
N ALA A 637 3.87 -29.46 1.30
CA ALA A 637 4.97 -30.40 1.13
C ALA A 637 6.23 -30.04 1.95
N LEU A 638 6.55 -28.76 2.14
CA LEU A 638 7.64 -28.32 3.02
C LEU A 638 7.31 -28.54 4.50
N GLN A 639 6.06 -28.30 4.91
CA GLN A 639 5.60 -28.59 6.29
C GLN A 639 5.59 -30.08 6.59
N GLU A 640 5.25 -30.94 5.62
CA GLU A 640 5.36 -32.39 5.77
C GLU A 640 6.84 -32.84 5.87
N ASN A 641 7.73 -32.26 5.06
CA ASN A 641 9.17 -32.50 5.19
C ASN A 641 9.72 -32.04 6.55
N ILE A 642 9.29 -30.88 7.06
CA ILE A 642 9.64 -30.40 8.41
C ILE A 642 9.16 -31.41 9.46
N LYS A 643 7.89 -31.82 9.46
CA LYS A 643 7.35 -32.85 10.38
C LYS A 643 8.10 -34.18 10.30
N ASN A 644 8.57 -34.57 9.12
CA ASN A 644 9.35 -35.79 8.92
C ASN A 644 10.82 -35.64 9.37
N LEU A 645 11.36 -34.42 9.43
CA LEU A 645 12.66 -34.11 10.04
C LEU A 645 12.54 -33.99 11.57
N GLU A 646 11.48 -33.36 12.09
CA GLU A 646 11.15 -33.29 13.51
C GLU A 646 11.01 -34.70 14.11
N LYS A 647 10.24 -35.60 13.48
CA LYS A 647 10.15 -37.00 13.90
C LYS A 647 11.49 -37.74 13.86
N LYS A 648 12.40 -37.40 12.94
CA LYS A 648 13.75 -37.99 12.88
C LYS A 648 14.65 -37.44 13.99
N LEU A 649 14.54 -36.15 14.30
CA LEU A 649 15.21 -35.51 15.42
C LEU A 649 14.73 -36.12 16.75
N GLU A 650 13.42 -36.26 16.93
CA GLU A 650 12.80 -36.86 18.12
C GLU A 650 13.17 -38.35 18.27
N ALA A 651 13.26 -39.09 17.18
CA ALA A 651 13.78 -40.47 17.19
C ALA A 651 15.30 -40.55 17.42
N ALA A 652 16.05 -39.46 17.21
CA ALA A 652 17.47 -39.38 17.50
C ALA A 652 17.72 -38.94 18.95
N THR A 653 16.97 -37.98 19.50
CA THR A 653 17.03 -37.62 20.91
C THR A 653 16.60 -38.80 21.77
N ARG A 654 15.46 -39.45 21.51
CA ARG A 654 15.05 -40.67 22.24
C ARG A 654 16.09 -41.81 22.18
N LYS A 655 16.93 -41.86 21.14
CA LYS A 655 18.08 -42.79 21.11
C LYS A 655 19.24 -42.31 21.99
N SER A 656 19.52 -41.01 22.01
CA SER A 656 20.49 -40.40 22.93
C SER A 656 20.07 -40.57 24.39
N ASP A 657 18.79 -40.38 24.70
CA ASP A 657 18.20 -40.53 26.02
C ASP A 657 18.31 -42.01 26.47
N ASN A 658 17.86 -42.95 25.64
CA ASN A 658 18.01 -44.39 25.89
C ASN A 658 19.49 -44.84 26.02
N LEU A 659 20.43 -44.15 25.35
CA LEU A 659 21.86 -44.42 25.49
C LEU A 659 22.43 -43.85 26.79
N SER A 660 21.94 -42.69 27.25
CA SER A 660 22.26 -42.14 28.57
C SER A 660 21.77 -43.06 29.68
N ASP A 661 20.51 -43.51 29.59
CA ASP A 661 19.93 -44.49 30.52
C ASP A 661 20.73 -45.80 30.53
N LEU A 662 21.21 -46.27 29.37
CA LEU A 662 22.11 -47.43 29.29
C LEU A 662 23.46 -47.16 29.96
N VAL A 663 24.06 -45.99 29.77
CA VAL A 663 25.34 -45.61 30.38
C VAL A 663 25.21 -45.55 31.90
N ASP A 664 24.15 -44.96 32.45
CA ASP A 664 23.95 -44.91 33.90
C ASP A 664 23.55 -46.28 34.49
N GLN A 665 22.85 -47.14 33.73
CA GLN A 665 22.67 -48.55 34.09
C GLN A 665 23.99 -49.34 34.08
N TYR A 666 24.89 -49.08 33.12
CA TYR A 666 26.21 -49.73 33.08
C TYR A 666 27.13 -49.23 34.20
N LYS A 667 27.05 -47.94 34.54
CA LYS A 667 27.80 -47.31 35.63
C LYS A 667 27.41 -47.89 36.99
N THR A 668 26.11 -47.94 37.30
CA THR A 668 25.60 -48.61 38.52
C THR A 668 25.85 -50.12 38.54
N SER A 669 25.88 -50.78 37.36
CA SER A 669 26.27 -52.20 37.23
C SER A 669 27.79 -52.45 37.36
N LEU A 670 28.62 -51.43 37.12
CA LEU A 670 30.08 -51.47 37.35
C LEU A 670 30.41 -51.32 38.84
N GLU A 671 29.76 -50.35 39.50
CA GLU A 671 29.90 -50.10 40.94
C GLU A 671 29.55 -51.33 41.81
N ALA A 672 28.73 -52.25 41.27
CA ALA A 672 28.35 -53.52 41.89
C ALA A 672 29.23 -54.75 41.53
N LYS A 673 30.33 -54.59 40.78
CA LYS A 673 31.12 -55.73 40.21
C LYS A 673 32.63 -55.68 40.41
N THR A 674 33.16 -54.70 41.12
CA THR A 674 34.62 -54.43 41.22
C THR A 674 35.44 -55.46 42.02
N GLU A 675 34.83 -56.46 42.65
CA GLU A 675 35.52 -57.33 43.62
C GLU A 675 36.01 -58.70 43.07
N ILE A 676 35.69 -59.08 41.82
CA ILE A 676 36.08 -60.41 41.28
C ILE A 676 36.56 -60.38 39.81
N ASN A 677 37.79 -60.90 39.58
CA ASN A 677 38.46 -61.27 38.30
C ASN A 677 39.52 -60.33 37.67
N ASN A 678 40.54 -59.92 38.44
CA ASN A 678 41.69 -59.13 37.96
C ASN A 678 42.61 -59.78 36.90
N LEU A 679 42.33 -60.99 36.39
CA LEU A 679 43.15 -61.69 35.37
C LEU A 679 42.46 -61.90 34.01
N LYS A 680 41.21 -61.45 33.84
CA LYS A 680 40.63 -61.22 32.49
C LYS A 680 40.68 -59.75 32.09
N ALA A 681 41.03 -58.87 33.02
CA ALA A 681 41.07 -57.42 32.84
C ALA A 681 42.03 -57.01 31.71
N GLU A 682 43.31 -57.38 31.75
CA GLU A 682 44.33 -56.85 30.81
C GLU A 682 44.00 -57.09 29.33
N ASN A 683 43.51 -58.29 28.97
CA ASN A 683 43.20 -58.62 27.56
C ASN A 683 41.91 -57.92 27.06
N VAL A 684 40.99 -57.59 27.98
CA VAL A 684 39.82 -56.75 27.69
C VAL A 684 40.20 -55.26 27.67
N VAL A 685 41.08 -54.82 28.57
CA VAL A 685 41.60 -53.45 28.65
C VAL A 685 42.48 -53.11 27.45
N SER A 686 43.26 -54.05 26.90
CA SER A 686 43.96 -53.84 25.63
C SER A 686 42.94 -53.56 24.52
N LYS A 687 41.97 -54.45 24.32
CA LYS A 687 40.96 -54.28 23.26
C LYS A 687 40.10 -53.02 23.46
N LEU A 688 39.75 -52.67 24.70
CA LEU A 688 39.05 -51.43 25.01
C LEU A 688 39.93 -50.20 24.78
N ASN A 689 41.24 -50.26 25.03
CA ASN A 689 42.18 -49.18 24.69
C ASN A 689 42.38 -49.04 23.19
N ASP A 690 42.43 -50.16 22.45
CA ASP A 690 42.53 -50.17 21.00
C ASP A 690 41.24 -49.60 20.37
N GLN A 691 40.07 -49.99 20.89
CA GLN A 691 38.78 -49.39 20.52
C GLN A 691 38.65 -47.92 20.94
N LEU A 692 39.18 -47.52 22.11
CA LEU A 692 39.22 -46.12 22.51
C LEU A 692 40.12 -45.29 21.58
N ARG A 693 41.24 -45.86 21.12
CA ARG A 693 42.14 -45.22 20.14
C ARG A 693 41.45 -45.08 18.79
N GLU A 694 40.76 -46.13 18.32
CA GLU A 694 40.01 -46.08 17.06
C GLU A 694 38.85 -45.07 17.14
N GLU A 695 38.07 -45.07 18.22
CA GLU A 695 37.04 -44.05 18.49
C GLU A 695 37.63 -42.64 18.64
N LEU A 696 38.81 -42.48 19.26
CA LEU A 696 39.48 -41.18 19.37
C LEU A 696 39.96 -40.69 18.00
N ASP A 697 40.55 -41.56 17.18
CA ASP A 697 40.97 -41.23 15.83
C ASP A 697 39.76 -40.92 14.92
N GLU A 698 38.63 -41.63 15.08
CA GLU A 698 37.37 -41.28 14.41
C GLU A 698 36.81 -39.93 14.89
N LYS A 699 36.82 -39.66 16.20
CA LYS A 699 36.39 -38.38 16.77
C LYS A 699 37.33 -37.23 16.36
N ILE A 700 38.62 -37.47 16.22
CA ILE A 700 39.60 -36.50 15.68
C ILE A 700 39.32 -36.24 14.19
N LYS A 701 39.15 -37.29 13.37
CA LYS A 701 38.77 -37.14 11.94
C LYS A 701 37.43 -36.41 11.80
N ALA A 702 36.45 -36.69 12.66
CA ALA A 702 35.18 -35.99 12.70
C ALA A 702 35.36 -34.51 13.06
N LEU A 703 36.07 -34.19 14.15
CA LEU A 703 36.37 -32.82 14.58
C LEU A 703 37.17 -32.03 13.54
N ASP A 704 38.12 -32.64 12.83
CA ASP A 704 38.85 -31.99 11.75
C ASP A 704 37.99 -31.80 10.50
N SER A 705 37.05 -32.72 10.22
CA SER A 705 36.01 -32.49 9.21
C SER A 705 35.05 -31.35 9.60
N GLU A 706 34.70 -31.22 10.89
CA GLU A 706 33.86 -30.12 11.38
C GLU A 706 34.61 -28.78 11.37
N ARG A 707 35.90 -28.77 11.73
CA ARG A 707 36.80 -27.60 11.60
C ARG A 707 36.92 -27.17 10.14
N GLN A 708 37.09 -28.10 9.21
CA GLN A 708 37.12 -27.79 7.78
C GLN A 708 35.76 -27.24 7.30
N ASN A 709 34.65 -27.88 7.67
CA ASN A 709 33.30 -27.37 7.39
C ASN A 709 33.02 -25.99 8.03
N ALA A 710 33.57 -25.70 9.22
CA ALA A 710 33.46 -24.40 9.87
C ALA A 710 34.27 -23.34 9.12
N LYS A 711 35.51 -23.66 8.73
CA LYS A 711 36.39 -22.82 7.92
C LYS A 711 35.80 -22.54 6.53
N ASP A 712 35.14 -23.51 5.91
CA ASP A 712 34.47 -23.31 4.62
C ASP A 712 33.20 -22.46 4.74
N ARG A 713 32.47 -22.55 5.87
CA ARG A 713 31.39 -21.60 6.20
C ARG A 713 31.94 -20.20 6.49
N GLU A 714 33.08 -20.07 7.18
CA GLU A 714 33.75 -18.79 7.43
C GLU A 714 34.19 -18.14 6.12
N ASN A 715 34.78 -18.90 5.19
CA ASN A 715 35.10 -18.46 3.83
C ASN A 715 33.83 -18.01 3.05
N GLN A 716 32.71 -18.71 3.19
CA GLN A 716 31.42 -18.32 2.59
C GLN A 716 30.88 -17.01 3.21
N TYR A 717 30.95 -16.84 4.53
CA TYR A 717 30.56 -15.58 5.18
C TYR A 717 31.50 -14.42 4.82
N ALA A 718 32.81 -14.65 4.70
CA ALA A 718 33.78 -13.64 4.27
C ALA A 718 33.52 -13.16 2.84
N THR A 719 33.25 -14.09 1.92
CA THR A 719 32.92 -13.76 0.52
C THR A 719 31.56 -13.06 0.39
N LEU A 720 30.53 -13.52 1.10
CA LEU A 720 29.23 -12.82 1.16
C LEU A 720 29.34 -11.41 1.78
N HIS A 721 30.18 -11.23 2.81
CA HIS A 721 30.44 -9.92 3.42
C HIS A 721 31.20 -8.98 2.49
N GLU A 722 32.12 -9.50 1.67
CA GLU A 722 32.72 -8.73 0.58
C GLU A 722 31.70 -8.34 -0.49
N GLU A 723 30.82 -9.25 -0.92
CA GLU A 723 29.75 -8.95 -1.89
C GLU A 723 28.80 -7.89 -1.34
N TRP A 724 28.39 -8.00 -0.07
CA TRP A 724 27.58 -6.98 0.61
C TRP A 724 28.30 -5.62 0.65
N LYS A 725 29.59 -5.57 1.01
CA LYS A 725 30.41 -4.34 0.94
C LYS A 725 30.53 -3.78 -0.47
N LYS A 726 30.58 -4.62 -1.51
CA LYS A 726 30.60 -4.21 -2.92
C LYS A 726 29.24 -3.62 -3.34
N LEU A 727 28.13 -4.24 -2.95
CA LEU A 727 26.77 -3.73 -3.17
C LEU A 727 26.50 -2.42 -2.43
N GLN A 728 26.93 -2.30 -1.17
CA GLN A 728 26.82 -1.06 -0.38
C GLN A 728 27.58 0.10 -1.05
N LYS A 729 28.78 -0.16 -1.59
CA LYS A 729 29.55 0.82 -2.38
C LYS A 729 28.91 1.15 -3.73
N GLN A 730 28.12 0.24 -4.33
CA GLN A 730 27.34 0.52 -5.54
C GLN A 730 26.09 1.36 -5.25
N LEU A 731 25.39 1.11 -4.14
CA LEU A 731 24.29 1.95 -3.64
C LEU A 731 24.76 3.38 -3.42
N ALA A 732 25.79 3.59 -2.59
CA ALA A 732 26.34 4.94 -2.34
C ALA A 732 26.80 5.67 -3.62
N ARG A 733 27.20 4.95 -4.68
CA ARG A 733 27.49 5.54 -6.00
C ARG A 733 26.22 5.91 -6.77
N ARG A 734 25.18 5.08 -6.74
CA ARG A 734 23.85 5.38 -7.31
C ARG A 734 23.22 6.59 -6.63
N ASP A 735 23.28 6.66 -5.30
CA ASP A 735 22.74 7.78 -4.52
C ASP A 735 23.41 9.09 -4.94
N ASN A 736 24.75 9.13 -4.99
CA ASN A 736 25.51 10.28 -5.50
C ASN A 736 25.20 10.64 -6.97
N MET A 737 24.80 9.68 -7.80
CA MET A 737 24.35 9.96 -9.17
C MET A 737 22.92 10.52 -9.21
N ILE A 738 22.04 10.05 -8.34
CA ILE A 738 20.66 10.54 -8.21
C ILE A 738 20.67 11.98 -7.69
N THR A 739 21.45 12.29 -6.64
CA THR A 739 21.63 13.68 -6.15
C THR A 739 22.04 14.61 -7.29
N LYS A 740 23.07 14.23 -8.07
CA LYS A 740 23.55 15.01 -9.22
C LYS A 740 22.58 15.08 -10.41
N ALA A 741 21.64 14.14 -10.51
CA ALA A 741 20.57 14.20 -11.50
C ALA A 741 19.46 15.16 -11.06
N LEU A 742 19.14 15.18 -9.76
CA LEU A 742 18.19 16.12 -9.15
C LEU A 742 18.71 17.56 -9.22
N GLU A 743 19.96 17.82 -8.81
CA GLU A 743 20.66 19.12 -8.97
C GLU A 743 20.55 19.65 -10.42
N ARG A 744 20.69 18.77 -11.41
CA ARG A 744 20.59 19.13 -12.84
C ARG A 744 19.15 19.43 -13.27
N LEU A 745 18.16 18.70 -12.76
CA LEU A 745 16.74 18.95 -13.05
C LEU A 745 16.28 20.27 -12.42
N GLU A 746 16.75 20.57 -11.22
CA GLU A 746 16.54 21.84 -10.52
C GLU A 746 17.13 23.01 -11.34
N ASN A 747 18.41 22.91 -11.74
CA ASN A 747 19.06 23.86 -12.65
C ASN A 747 18.34 24.03 -14.02
N ILE A 748 17.68 22.98 -14.53
CA ILE A 748 16.89 23.05 -15.77
C ILE A 748 15.54 23.75 -15.50
N ASN A 749 14.92 23.51 -14.35
CA ASN A 749 13.67 24.16 -13.97
C ASN A 749 13.87 25.66 -13.69
N GLU A 750 14.94 26.05 -12.98
CA GLU A 750 15.34 27.46 -12.82
C GLU A 750 15.49 28.16 -14.19
N ARG A 751 16.17 27.52 -15.15
CA ARG A 751 16.33 28.05 -16.52
C ARG A 751 15.01 28.13 -17.27
N LYS A 752 14.10 27.16 -17.08
CA LYS A 752 12.74 27.21 -17.64
C LYS A 752 11.97 28.38 -17.07
N GLU A 753 11.99 28.59 -15.75
CA GLU A 753 11.31 29.71 -15.10
C GLU A 753 11.87 31.06 -15.56
N VAL A 754 13.19 31.19 -15.72
CA VAL A 754 13.81 32.38 -16.32
C VAL A 754 13.33 32.59 -17.77
N MET A 755 13.28 31.54 -18.58
CA MET A 755 12.80 31.61 -19.98
C MET A 755 11.31 31.96 -20.07
N GLU A 756 10.48 31.38 -19.19
CA GLU A 756 9.04 31.64 -19.11
C GLU A 756 8.77 33.07 -18.66
N ASN A 757 9.53 33.60 -17.70
CA ASN A 757 9.51 35.02 -17.32
C ASN A 757 9.97 35.95 -18.46
N VAL A 758 10.94 35.55 -19.29
CA VAL A 758 11.34 36.32 -20.49
C VAL A 758 10.22 36.31 -21.54
N LEU A 759 9.56 35.17 -21.77
CA LEU A 759 8.44 35.07 -22.70
C LEU A 759 7.22 35.87 -22.23
N LEU A 760 6.89 35.86 -20.93
CA LEU A 760 5.84 36.73 -20.37
C LEU A 760 6.18 38.22 -20.58
N ARG A 761 7.44 38.63 -20.41
CA ARG A 761 7.88 40.01 -20.68
C ARG A 761 7.74 40.37 -22.16
N GLN A 762 8.14 39.49 -23.07
CA GLN A 762 7.98 39.71 -24.52
C GLN A 762 6.50 39.85 -24.90
N VAL A 763 5.64 38.92 -24.49
CA VAL A 763 4.20 38.99 -24.76
C VAL A 763 3.57 40.26 -24.19
N THR A 764 4.02 40.72 -23.01
CA THR A 764 3.57 42.00 -22.43
C THR A 764 4.01 43.19 -23.30
N GLN A 765 5.26 43.20 -23.77
CA GLN A 765 5.77 44.25 -24.68
C GLN A 765 5.07 44.25 -26.05
N ASP A 766 4.77 43.08 -26.61
CA ASP A 766 4.04 42.93 -27.88
C ASP A 766 2.59 43.43 -27.74
N ILE A 767 1.95 43.16 -26.60
CA ILE A 767 0.62 43.70 -26.25
C ILE A 767 0.69 45.23 -26.12
N ASP A 768 1.66 45.78 -25.38
CA ASP A 768 1.84 47.23 -25.23
C ASP A 768 2.13 47.92 -26.58
N ALA A 769 2.95 47.32 -27.44
CA ALA A 769 3.22 47.81 -28.78
C ALA A 769 1.96 47.78 -29.67
N THR A 770 1.17 46.70 -29.59
CA THR A 770 -0.12 46.58 -30.28
C THR A 770 -1.14 47.61 -29.79
N LEU A 771 -1.15 47.91 -28.49
CA LEU A 771 -2.02 48.93 -27.91
C LEU A 771 -1.60 50.35 -28.32
N ARG A 772 -0.30 50.64 -28.46
CA ARG A 772 0.21 51.91 -29.01
C ARG A 772 -0.18 52.07 -30.49
N MET A 773 0.17 51.09 -31.33
CA MET A 773 -0.26 51.02 -32.74
C MET A 773 -1.76 51.28 -32.92
N ARG A 774 -2.59 50.74 -32.01
CA ARG A 774 -4.05 50.91 -32.03
C ARG A 774 -4.51 52.28 -31.52
N ALA A 775 -3.78 52.92 -30.61
CA ALA A 775 -4.05 54.30 -30.20
C ALA A 775 -3.70 55.27 -31.34
N ASP A 776 -2.53 55.11 -31.96
CA ASP A 776 -2.07 55.92 -33.09
C ASP A 776 -3.04 55.79 -34.29
N SER A 777 -3.46 54.56 -34.61
CA SER A 777 -4.47 54.27 -35.65
C SER A 777 -5.89 54.80 -35.34
N VAL A 778 -6.18 55.22 -34.10
CA VAL A 778 -7.47 55.82 -33.72
C VAL A 778 -7.40 57.36 -33.71
N MET A 779 -6.20 57.94 -33.61
CA MET A 779 -5.98 59.39 -33.64
C MET A 779 -5.74 59.95 -35.06
N GLY A 780 -5.35 59.11 -36.03
CA GLY A 780 -5.03 59.52 -37.39
C GLY A 780 -6.12 59.22 -38.43
N ASN A 781 -7.23 59.98 -38.44
CA ASN A 781 -8.10 60.10 -39.62
C ASN A 781 -9.07 61.30 -39.54
N VAL A 782 -8.63 62.46 -40.04
CA VAL A 782 -9.48 63.61 -40.39
C VAL A 782 -8.96 64.17 -41.71
N SER A 783 -9.88 64.61 -42.58
CA SER A 783 -9.68 65.27 -43.89
C SER A 783 -9.55 64.41 -45.17
N ASP A 784 -10.45 64.74 -46.11
CA ASP A 784 -10.26 64.98 -47.56
C ASP A 784 -10.15 63.85 -48.63
N ASP A 785 -11.33 63.52 -49.18
CA ASP A 785 -11.76 63.90 -50.57
C ASP A 785 -11.37 63.07 -51.83
N LYS A 786 -12.23 63.19 -52.87
CA LYS A 786 -12.11 62.84 -54.32
C LYS A 786 -11.84 61.39 -54.80
N ARG A 787 -12.94 60.79 -55.30
CA ARG A 787 -13.22 60.20 -56.65
C ARG A 787 -12.20 59.29 -57.43
N PRO A 788 -12.66 58.49 -58.43
CA PRO A 788 -11.94 57.32 -59.00
C PRO A 788 -11.38 57.59 -60.43
N PRO A 789 -10.81 56.62 -61.22
CA PRO A 789 -11.62 55.59 -61.92
C PRO A 789 -10.93 54.23 -62.31
N ALA A 790 -11.73 53.33 -62.92
CA ALA A 790 -11.42 52.42 -64.06
C ALA A 790 -10.51 51.15 -63.93
N THR A 791 -11.05 50.02 -64.45
CA THR A 791 -10.47 48.96 -65.35
C THR A 791 -9.12 48.26 -65.02
N THR A 792 -8.81 47.01 -65.41
CA THR A 792 -9.40 46.04 -66.38
C THR A 792 -9.03 44.57 -66.03
N GLU A 793 -9.57 43.61 -66.80
CA GLU A 793 -8.95 42.32 -67.24
C GLU A 793 -8.88 41.06 -66.33
N GLU A 794 -9.21 39.94 -66.99
CA GLU A 794 -8.97 38.52 -66.65
C GLU A 794 -7.56 38.09 -67.17
N PRO A 795 -7.14 36.79 -67.25
CA PRO A 795 -7.68 35.54 -66.69
C PRO A 795 -6.64 34.60 -66.00
N GLN A 796 -7.17 33.46 -65.56
CA GLN A 796 -6.61 32.09 -65.49
C GLN A 796 -5.57 31.68 -66.58
N PRO A 797 -4.87 30.51 -66.53
CA PRO A 797 -4.60 29.53 -65.42
C PRO A 797 -3.20 28.81 -65.45
N ASN A 798 -3.06 27.77 -64.59
CA ASN A 798 -2.57 26.40 -64.93
C ASN A 798 -1.09 25.96 -64.72
N VAL A 799 -0.92 24.62 -64.73
CA VAL A 799 0.27 23.77 -64.91
C VAL A 799 1.27 23.60 -63.75
N SER A 800 0.96 22.62 -62.88
CA SER A 800 1.65 21.32 -62.72
C SER A 800 3.18 21.15 -62.80
N LYS A 801 3.63 20.05 -62.14
CA LYS A 801 4.65 19.04 -62.54
C LYS A 801 6.10 19.06 -61.97
N THR A 802 6.34 18.02 -61.15
CA THR A 802 7.42 17.00 -61.21
C THR A 802 8.85 17.22 -60.68
N THR A 803 9.32 16.13 -60.03
CA THR A 803 10.70 15.56 -59.98
C THR A 803 11.83 16.34 -59.32
N GLY A 804 12.72 15.64 -58.58
CA GLY A 804 14.04 16.20 -58.26
C GLY A 804 14.77 15.75 -56.97
N SER A 805 14.75 14.47 -56.58
CA SER A 805 15.89 13.91 -55.82
C SER A 805 17.05 13.65 -56.81
N PRO A 806 18.31 13.37 -56.40
CA PRO A 806 18.83 13.04 -55.05
C PRO A 806 20.22 13.67 -54.76
N ILE A 807 21.08 12.96 -53.99
CA ILE A 807 22.56 12.99 -54.01
C ILE A 807 23.28 14.11 -53.22
N SER A 808 23.85 13.70 -52.06
CA SER A 808 25.27 13.83 -51.63
C SER A 808 25.94 15.24 -51.54
N ASP A 809 26.98 15.51 -50.76
CA ASP A 809 27.72 14.74 -49.71
C ASP A 809 28.67 15.71 -48.94
N ARG A 810 29.47 15.15 -48.02
CA ARG A 810 30.86 15.55 -47.72
C ARG A 810 31.21 16.79 -46.87
N SER A 811 32.45 16.72 -46.37
CA SER A 811 33.35 17.78 -45.86
C SER A 811 32.83 18.60 -44.66
N GLU A 812 33.16 18.26 -43.41
CA GLU A 812 34.48 18.21 -42.73
C GLU A 812 35.07 19.58 -42.33
N SER A 813 35.65 19.58 -41.12
CA SER A 813 36.80 20.41 -40.73
C SER A 813 36.52 21.89 -40.37
N PRO A 814 37.48 22.60 -39.73
CA PRO A 814 37.23 23.03 -38.35
C PRO A 814 37.64 24.49 -38.08
N PHE A 815 37.61 24.91 -36.82
CA PHE A 815 38.79 25.53 -36.15
C PHE A 815 38.53 25.55 -34.62
N GLY A 816 39.58 25.79 -33.83
CA GLY A 816 39.49 25.83 -32.36
C GLY A 816 40.38 26.93 -31.76
N ARG A 817 40.78 26.77 -30.49
CA ARG A 817 41.53 27.72 -29.63
C ARG A 817 40.65 28.81 -28.99
N SER A 818 40.88 29.26 -27.74
CA SER A 818 41.77 28.76 -26.66
C SER A 818 41.56 29.49 -25.32
N ARG A 819 42.29 29.02 -24.28
CA ARG A 819 42.78 29.75 -23.07
C ARG A 819 41.84 29.95 -21.86
N SER A 820 42.14 29.17 -20.82
CA SER A 820 42.09 29.50 -19.38
C SER A 820 43.09 30.65 -19.02
N PRO A 821 43.25 31.16 -17.75
CA PRO A 821 43.12 30.44 -16.46
C PRO A 821 42.57 31.19 -15.21
N ASN A 822 42.37 30.38 -14.14
CA ASN A 822 42.47 30.69 -12.69
C ASN A 822 41.90 31.99 -12.07
N GLN A 823 41.02 31.83 -11.08
CA GLN A 823 41.29 32.28 -9.69
C GLN A 823 40.41 31.54 -8.64
N LYS A 824 40.81 31.64 -7.36
CA LYS A 824 40.16 31.19 -6.10
C LYS A 824 39.83 32.47 -5.29
N PRO A 825 38.83 32.54 -4.37
CA PRO A 825 38.92 31.85 -3.05
C PRO A 825 37.61 31.51 -2.26
N VAL A 826 37.80 30.69 -1.21
CA VAL A 826 37.12 30.64 0.13
C VAL A 826 35.58 30.79 0.24
N GLY A 827 34.88 29.64 0.30
CA GLY A 827 34.25 29.01 1.49
C GLY A 827 33.25 29.74 2.43
N THR A 828 32.13 29.07 2.75
CA THR A 828 31.44 29.13 4.07
C THR A 828 30.55 27.89 4.34
N SER A 829 29.91 27.82 5.51
CA SER A 829 29.35 26.65 6.21
C SER A 829 27.85 26.32 6.00
N GLY A 830 27.46 25.06 6.28
CA GLY A 830 26.08 24.63 6.58
C GLY A 830 25.40 23.81 5.47
N GLY A 831 24.52 22.84 5.75
CA GLY A 831 24.05 22.33 7.04
C GLY A 831 23.34 20.96 6.91
N LEU A 832 23.00 20.33 8.03
CA LEU A 832 22.41 18.99 8.08
C LEU A 832 20.92 18.96 7.68
N ARG A 833 20.50 17.97 6.88
CA ARG A 833 19.31 17.18 7.22
C ARG A 833 19.26 15.80 6.53
N SER A 834 18.99 14.79 7.34
CA SER A 834 18.70 13.42 6.94
C SER A 834 17.20 13.20 6.75
N LYS A 835 16.83 12.24 5.89
CA LYS A 835 15.71 11.31 6.15
C LYS A 835 15.93 9.99 5.40
N SER A 836 15.51 8.89 6.02
CA SER A 836 15.62 7.52 5.49
C SER A 836 14.22 6.85 5.55
N PRO A 837 14.01 5.54 5.38
CA PRO A 837 13.24 5.09 4.21
C PRO A 837 12.02 4.21 4.53
N ALA A 838 11.27 3.83 3.49
CA ALA A 838 10.27 2.75 3.53
C ALA A 838 10.42 1.82 2.29
N VAL A 839 9.91 0.59 2.38
CA VAL A 839 10.29 -0.55 1.51
C VAL A 839 9.12 -1.02 0.62
N PRO A 840 9.33 -1.36 -0.67
CA PRO A 840 8.25 -1.65 -1.63
C PRO A 840 7.80 -3.13 -1.72
N GLY A 841 6.57 -3.36 -2.19
CA GLY A 841 5.92 -4.67 -2.24
C GLY A 841 5.62 -5.27 -3.64
N MET A 842 6.51 -6.14 -4.12
CA MET A 842 6.23 -7.29 -5.02
C MET A 842 5.68 -7.08 -6.46
N ALA A 843 5.60 -8.22 -7.19
CA ALA A 843 5.37 -8.40 -8.65
C ALA A 843 3.96 -8.00 -9.18
N ARG A 844 3.52 -8.30 -10.42
CA ARG A 844 4.20 -8.55 -11.72
C ARG A 844 3.17 -8.47 -12.87
N ALA A 845 3.46 -7.72 -13.94
CA ALA A 845 2.64 -7.64 -15.16
C ALA A 845 2.77 -8.87 -16.09
N LYS A 846 1.86 -9.03 -17.07
CA LYS A 846 1.89 -10.08 -18.12
C LYS A 846 1.56 -9.48 -19.50
N SER A 847 2.39 -9.77 -20.50
CA SER A 847 2.37 -9.22 -21.87
C SER A 847 1.74 -10.18 -22.91
N VAL A 848 1.69 -9.76 -24.18
CA VAL A 848 1.01 -10.44 -25.31
C VAL A 848 2.03 -11.00 -26.34
N ILE A 849 1.56 -11.85 -27.26
CA ILE A 849 2.30 -12.86 -28.04
C ILE A 849 2.34 -12.54 -29.55
N SER A 850 3.39 -12.97 -30.28
CA SER A 850 3.40 -13.41 -31.71
C SER A 850 4.81 -13.97 -32.10
N PRO A 851 5.02 -14.72 -33.22
CA PRO A 851 4.49 -16.09 -33.45
C PRO A 851 5.47 -17.11 -34.13
N ALA A 852 5.11 -18.40 -34.12
CA ALA A 852 5.62 -19.51 -34.99
C ALA A 852 7.10 -19.98 -34.78
N PRO A 853 7.58 -21.14 -35.33
CA PRO A 853 6.92 -22.10 -36.25
C PRO A 853 6.92 -23.59 -35.78
N ILE A 854 6.83 -24.54 -36.73
CA ILE A 854 6.35 -25.94 -36.61
C ILE A 854 7.48 -26.98 -36.46
N VAL A 855 7.31 -28.00 -35.59
CA VAL A 855 7.94 -29.34 -35.71
C VAL A 855 6.93 -30.44 -35.27
N LYS A 856 6.97 -31.62 -35.92
CA LYS A 856 6.13 -32.81 -35.59
C LYS A 856 6.93 -33.85 -34.79
N LYS A 857 6.29 -34.58 -33.84
CA LYS A 857 6.55 -36.03 -33.59
C LYS A 857 5.53 -36.73 -32.67
N THR A 858 4.88 -37.76 -33.25
CA THR A 858 4.49 -39.09 -32.69
C THR A 858 4.09 -39.32 -31.22
N LEU A 859 2.87 -39.84 -31.05
CA LEU A 859 2.36 -40.89 -30.14
C LEU A 859 3.15 -41.28 -28.86
N VAL A 860 2.40 -41.49 -27.75
CA VAL A 860 2.18 -42.81 -27.12
C VAL A 860 0.95 -42.75 -26.16
N ASN A 861 0.33 -43.91 -25.90
CA ASN A 861 -0.85 -44.19 -25.06
C ASN A 861 -0.47 -45.38 -24.13
N PRO A 862 -1.25 -45.87 -23.13
CA PRO A 862 -2.50 -45.41 -22.48
C PRO A 862 -2.25 -45.40 -20.92
N PRO A 863 -3.11 -45.83 -19.94
CA PRO A 863 -4.53 -46.23 -19.96
C PRO A 863 -5.45 -45.59 -18.89
N LYS A 864 -6.73 -45.98 -19.00
CA LYS A 864 -7.85 -45.63 -18.12
C LYS A 864 -7.88 -46.50 -16.86
N THR A 865 -8.36 -45.94 -15.76
CA THR A 865 -9.17 -46.63 -14.75
C THR A 865 -10.42 -45.79 -14.47
N GLY A 866 -11.45 -46.35 -13.82
CA GLY A 866 -12.70 -45.63 -13.59
C GLY A 866 -13.63 -46.36 -12.61
N TYR A 867 -14.82 -45.78 -12.42
CA TYR A 867 -15.89 -46.24 -11.52
C TYR A 867 -15.51 -46.46 -10.05
N LEU A 868 -16.11 -45.66 -9.17
CA LEU A 868 -17.18 -46.20 -8.33
C LEU A 868 -18.12 -45.09 -7.85
N SER A 869 -19.40 -45.42 -7.70
CA SER A 869 -20.42 -44.57 -7.08
C SER A 869 -20.82 -45.18 -5.75
N THR A 870 -20.85 -44.39 -4.69
CA THR A 870 -21.61 -44.69 -3.48
C THR A 870 -22.28 -43.42 -2.98
N ALA A 871 -23.58 -43.49 -2.78
CA ALA A 871 -24.35 -42.47 -2.07
C ALA A 871 -24.96 -43.11 -0.83
N ASN A 872 -24.89 -42.46 0.33
CA ASN A 872 -25.82 -42.71 1.43
C ASN A 872 -25.72 -41.69 2.57
N GLY A 873 -26.83 -41.52 3.30
CA GLY A 873 -26.72 -41.60 4.77
C GLY A 873 -26.72 -40.31 5.62
N LYS A 874 -27.75 -39.46 5.48
CA LYS A 874 -28.51 -38.77 6.55
C LYS A 874 -27.93 -38.55 7.97
N THR A 875 -28.35 -37.42 8.57
CA THR A 875 -28.49 -37.12 10.03
C THR A 875 -27.17 -37.01 10.82
N VAL A 876 -27.00 -36.09 11.78
CA VAL A 876 -27.91 -35.68 12.88
C VAL A 876 -28.29 -34.19 12.85
N ALA A 877 -29.42 -33.85 13.46
CA ALA A 877 -29.85 -32.47 13.74
C ALA A 877 -29.99 -32.23 15.25
N THR A 878 -29.46 -31.11 15.75
CA THR A 878 -29.59 -30.69 17.16
C THR A 878 -30.62 -29.56 17.31
N LYS A 879 -31.82 -29.92 17.77
CA LYS A 879 -32.82 -28.99 18.32
C LYS A 879 -32.92 -29.20 19.83
N THR A 880 -32.91 -28.12 20.62
CA THR A 880 -33.76 -27.82 21.81
C THR A 880 -33.04 -26.77 22.69
N PRO A 881 -33.75 -26.04 23.56
CA PRO A 881 -35.11 -25.50 23.43
C PRO A 881 -35.13 -23.97 23.71
N ALA A 882 -36.31 -23.35 23.76
CA ALA A 882 -36.47 -21.93 24.08
C ALA A 882 -37.51 -21.69 25.19
N ALA A 883 -37.16 -20.84 26.17
CA ALA A 883 -38.01 -20.09 27.11
C ALA A 883 -37.07 -19.10 27.87
N THR A 884 -37.44 -17.91 28.34
CA THR A 884 -38.76 -17.30 28.58
C THR A 884 -38.77 -15.81 28.19
N ALA A 885 -39.95 -15.17 28.17
CA ALA A 885 -40.23 -13.74 27.91
C ALA A 885 -39.33 -12.75 28.73
N ALA A 886 -39.20 -11.45 28.38
CA ALA A 886 -40.25 -10.55 27.87
C ALA A 886 -39.76 -9.29 27.10
N SER A 887 -40.73 -8.44 26.71
CA SER A 887 -40.64 -7.12 26.04
C SER A 887 -41.93 -6.34 26.39
N PRO A 888 -42.18 -5.05 26.00
CA PRO A 888 -41.34 -4.05 25.30
C PRO A 888 -41.41 -2.62 25.96
N VAL A 889 -41.32 -1.54 25.14
CA VAL A 889 -41.79 -0.13 25.35
C VAL A 889 -40.73 1.00 25.54
N LYS A 890 -40.27 1.53 24.40
CA LYS A 890 -40.34 2.96 23.94
C LYS A 890 -40.05 4.18 24.86
N THR A 891 -39.10 4.99 24.34
CA THR A 891 -39.17 6.45 24.00
C THR A 891 -38.78 7.60 24.96
N ARG A 892 -37.75 8.34 24.49
CA ARG A 892 -37.64 9.81 24.26
C ARG A 892 -37.07 10.76 25.35
N LYS A 893 -36.30 11.73 24.80
CA LYS A 893 -35.82 13.01 25.33
C LYS A 893 -34.75 13.01 26.44
N ALA A 894 -33.52 13.38 26.06
CA ALA A 894 -33.22 14.81 25.94
C ALA A 894 -33.37 15.20 24.46
#